data_AF-A0A976D453-F1
#
_entry.id   AF-A0A976D453-F1
#
_cell.length_a   1.000
_cell.length_b   1.000
_cell.length_c   1.000
_cell.angle_alpha   90.00
_cell.angle_beta   90.00
_cell.angle_gamma   90.00
#
_symmetry.space_group_name_H-M   'P 1'
#
loop_
_entity.id
_entity.type
_entity.pdbx_description
1 polymer ?
#
loop_
_entity_poly.entity_id
_entity_poly.type
_entity_poly.pdbx_seq_one_letter_code
_entity_poly.pdbx_strand_id
1 'polypeptide(L)'
;MINIQFPDGAVRSYAAGTTPFDIAVSISQGLAKKVLVAQVNEETVDLNTPLTADARLRFLTWDDETGKNTFWHSTAHLMAEAVESLYPGVKFWVGPALDKGFYYDMDLGDRKMTEEDLLALEKKMNELAKQQNPFQRAMKSKAEALAYFADKGDEYKLDLLQNLADGTISFYTQGGFTDLCRGPHIPHTGHIKAIKLTNIAGAYWKGDEKNKMLTRLYGISFPNQKELDEYLVFLEEAKKRDHRKLGKELGIYTMNDDIGQGLILWMPNGTVVIEELEKLAKETENAAGYKRVVTPHIAKENLYLTSGHLPYYADSMYPPMEMDGEKYYLKAMNCPHHHKIFDAEPKSYRDMPYRIAEYGTCYRYEQSGELFGLMRVRCLHMNDAHIYCTKEQFRDEFKAVNDMYLKYFKIFGIEKYVMRLSLHDPEKLGQKYVNEPELWLETEEMVRNVLIETGVPFVEVKGEGAFYGPKIDVQIWSAIGREFTLATNQVDFAQPRRFKLSFTNAHNEPEIPLIIHRAPLGTHERFIGFLLEHYAGKFPVWLAPLQVKVLPISDKFLDYAKRLERTLQAAGIRVEIDDRQEKIGKKIRDTELQKVPYMLVVGEKEQQEMQVSVRRQGKGDLGAMSIDQFKEQVCAEIMDRKSPETI
;
A
#
# COMPACT_ATOMS: atom_id res chain seq x y z
N MET A 1 34.10 29.51 19.41
CA MET A 1 32.88 29.85 18.66
C MET A 1 32.69 28.77 17.63
N ILE A 2 31.47 28.32 17.41
CA ILE A 2 31.08 27.38 16.36
C ILE A 2 30.17 28.10 15.37
N ASN A 3 30.22 27.73 14.10
CA ASN A 3 29.38 28.27 13.05
C ASN A 3 28.23 27.31 12.75
N ILE A 4 27.00 27.83 12.84
CA ILE A 4 25.78 27.07 12.59
C ILE A 4 25.14 27.59 11.31
N GLN A 5 25.01 26.70 10.32
CA GLN A 5 24.35 26.98 9.04
C GLN A 5 22.89 26.53 9.07
N PHE A 6 21.96 27.39 8.65
CA PHE A 6 20.53 27.13 8.59
C PHE A 6 20.06 26.79 7.17
N PRO A 7 18.84 26.24 6.98
CA PRO A 7 18.34 25.82 5.67
C PRO A 7 18.18 26.95 4.63
N ASP A 8 18.02 28.20 5.09
CA ASP A 8 17.98 29.40 4.26
C ASP A 8 19.36 29.87 3.78
N GLY A 9 20.43 29.15 4.15
CA GLY A 9 21.81 29.49 3.86
C GLY A 9 22.44 30.47 4.85
N ALA A 10 21.68 30.99 5.82
CA ALA A 10 22.23 31.89 6.83
C ALA A 10 23.22 31.14 7.73
N VAL A 11 24.30 31.82 8.12
CA VAL A 11 25.30 31.30 9.06
C VAL A 11 25.37 32.22 10.27
N ARG A 12 25.28 31.66 11.48
CA ARG A 12 25.42 32.41 12.74
C ARG A 12 26.44 31.74 13.65
N SER A 13 27.18 32.53 14.42
CA SER A 13 28.21 32.02 15.34
C SER A 13 27.68 31.94 16.76
N TYR A 14 27.90 30.80 17.43
CA TYR A 14 27.49 30.53 18.80
C TYR A 14 28.69 30.07 19.65
N ALA A 15 28.54 30.05 20.98
CA ALA A 15 29.56 29.48 21.85
C ALA A 15 29.60 27.94 21.67
N ALA A 16 30.79 27.33 21.82
CA ALA A 16 30.87 25.87 21.84
C ALA A 16 30.13 25.36 23.08
N GLY A 17 29.30 24.33 22.92
CA GLY A 17 28.41 23.79 23.94
C GLY A 17 26.98 24.37 23.93
N THR A 18 26.69 25.38 23.10
CA THR A 18 25.31 25.85 22.90
C THR A 18 24.43 24.73 22.34
N THR A 19 23.21 24.58 22.86
CA THR A 19 22.28 23.51 22.44
C THR A 19 21.36 23.98 21.32
N PRO A 20 20.78 23.07 20.50
CA PRO A 20 19.71 23.43 19.57
C PRO A 20 18.54 24.18 20.23
N PHE A 21 18.19 23.86 21.48
CA PHE A 21 17.16 24.57 22.23
C PHE A 21 17.52 26.05 22.44
N ASP A 22 18.74 26.33 22.92
CA ASP A 22 19.23 27.70 23.12
C ASP A 22 19.22 28.50 21.81
N ILE A 23 19.61 27.86 20.71
CA ILE A 23 19.58 28.47 19.37
C ILE A 23 18.15 28.78 18.96
N ALA A 24 17.20 27.85 19.14
CA ALA A 24 15.79 28.08 18.83
C ALA A 24 15.21 29.26 19.64
N VAL A 25 15.54 29.34 20.93
CA VAL A 25 15.18 30.45 21.82
C VAL A 25 15.76 31.77 21.34
N SER A 26 17.02 31.78 20.89
CA SER A 26 17.69 32.98 20.34
C SER A 26 17.04 33.51 19.07
N ILE A 27 16.35 32.65 18.31
CA ILE A 27 15.63 33.03 17.09
C ILE A 27 14.25 33.55 17.45
N SER A 28 13.44 32.76 18.17
CA SER A 28 12.17 33.22 18.73
C SER A 28 11.61 32.25 19.79
N GLN A 29 10.89 32.81 20.76
CA GLN A 29 10.12 32.02 21.74
C GLN A 29 9.02 31.17 21.09
N GLY A 30 8.46 31.62 19.96
CA GLY A 30 7.45 30.88 19.21
C GLY A 30 8.02 29.61 18.56
N LEU A 31 9.23 29.70 18.00
CA LEU A 31 9.95 28.56 17.44
C LEU A 31 10.30 27.56 18.55
N ALA A 32 10.95 28.02 19.63
CA ALA A 32 11.37 27.15 20.73
C ALA A 32 10.23 26.29 21.33
N LYS A 33 8.98 26.79 21.32
CA LYS A 33 7.80 26.05 21.78
C LYS A 33 7.29 24.98 20.80
N LYS A 34 7.62 25.10 19.50
CA LYS A 34 7.13 24.20 18.44
C LYS A 34 8.13 23.12 18.05
N VAL A 35 9.43 23.38 18.23
CA VAL A 35 10.47 22.43 17.89
C VAL A 35 10.39 21.22 18.82
N LEU A 36 10.47 20.03 18.24
CA LEU A 36 10.47 18.76 18.96
C LEU A 36 11.88 18.18 19.05
N VAL A 37 12.60 18.18 17.92
CA VAL A 37 13.98 17.69 17.80
C VAL A 37 14.74 18.52 16.78
N ALA A 38 16.06 18.33 16.74
CA ALA A 38 16.94 18.98 15.78
C ALA A 38 17.61 17.94 14.87
N GLN A 39 17.82 18.32 13.62
CA GLN A 39 18.73 17.62 12.73
C GLN A 39 20.03 18.41 12.66
N VAL A 40 21.12 17.80 13.10
CA VAL A 40 22.47 18.36 13.09
C VAL A 40 23.28 17.60 12.05
N ASN A 41 23.65 18.30 10.98
CA ASN A 41 24.11 17.73 9.73
C ASN A 41 23.05 16.79 9.15
N GLU A 42 23.24 15.48 9.27
CA GLU A 42 22.29 14.45 8.81
C GLU A 42 21.70 13.65 9.97
N GLU A 43 22.20 13.83 11.20
CA GLU A 43 21.79 13.08 12.38
C GLU A 43 20.68 13.79 13.16
N THR A 44 19.67 13.04 13.62
CA THR A 44 18.60 13.59 14.47
C THR A 44 19.01 13.49 15.93
N VAL A 45 18.98 14.61 16.66
CA VAL A 45 19.46 14.73 18.03
C VAL A 45 18.45 15.43 18.93
N ASP A 46 18.55 15.19 20.25
CA ASP A 46 17.76 15.89 21.26
C ASP A 46 18.09 17.38 21.26
N LEU A 47 17.11 18.22 21.61
CA LEU A 47 17.31 19.68 21.64
C LEU A 47 18.32 20.15 22.69
N ASN A 48 18.61 19.33 23.69
CA ASN A 48 19.59 19.65 24.73
C ASN A 48 20.99 19.10 24.43
N THR A 49 21.22 18.53 23.24
CA THR A 49 22.53 18.02 22.84
C THR A 49 23.53 19.17 22.66
N PRO A 50 24.65 19.23 23.40
CA PRO A 50 25.64 20.30 23.24
C PRO A 50 26.32 20.22 21.87
N LEU A 51 26.35 21.33 21.13
CA LEU A 51 27.06 21.41 19.85
C LEU A 51 28.52 21.79 20.09
N THR A 52 29.47 20.93 19.72
CA THR A 52 30.90 21.14 19.99
C THR A 52 31.71 21.58 18.76
N ALA A 53 31.12 21.49 17.57
CA ALA A 53 31.75 21.83 16.29
C ALA A 53 30.76 22.55 15.36
N ASP A 54 31.28 23.08 14.26
CA ASP A 54 30.48 23.68 13.19
C ASP A 54 29.51 22.65 12.61
N ALA A 55 28.28 23.07 12.33
CA ALA A 55 27.24 22.15 11.88
C ALA A 55 26.14 22.83 11.06
N ARG A 56 25.44 22.03 10.26
CA ARG A 56 24.16 22.42 9.66
C ARG A 56 23.03 22.08 10.62
N LEU A 57 22.18 23.04 10.95
CA LEU A 57 21.09 22.84 11.91
C LEU A 57 19.74 23.06 11.23
N ARG A 58 18.89 22.05 11.28
CA ARG A 58 17.47 22.15 10.93
C ARG A 58 16.62 21.82 12.14
N PHE A 59 15.66 22.66 12.44
CA PHE A 59 14.65 22.39 13.46
C PHE A 59 13.52 21.57 12.88
N LEU A 60 13.10 20.54 13.61
CA LEU A 60 12.03 19.65 13.22
C LEU A 60 10.84 19.82 14.18
N THR A 61 9.66 20.01 13.62
CA THR A 61 8.41 20.23 14.36
C THR A 61 7.47 19.04 14.18
N TRP A 62 6.25 19.14 14.71
CA TRP A 62 5.18 18.17 14.46
C TRP A 62 4.84 17.99 12.98
N ASP A 63 5.12 18.98 12.13
CA ASP A 63 4.80 18.91 10.70
C ASP A 63 5.82 18.08 9.91
N ASP A 64 7.00 17.80 10.50
CA ASP A 64 8.04 16.96 9.91
C ASP A 64 7.86 15.48 10.29
N GLU A 65 8.11 14.57 9.35
CA GLU A 65 7.98 13.11 9.57
C GLU A 65 8.85 12.61 10.73
N THR A 66 10.13 13.00 10.76
CA THR A 66 11.05 12.70 11.86
C THR A 66 10.58 13.27 13.20
N GLY A 67 9.93 14.44 13.17
CA GLY A 67 9.33 15.05 14.35
C GLY A 67 8.16 14.23 14.90
N LYS A 68 7.26 13.75 14.03
CA LYS A 68 6.16 12.83 14.41
C LYS A 68 6.68 11.50 14.95
N ASN A 69 7.68 10.91 14.28
CA ASN A 69 8.28 9.66 14.72
C ASN A 69 8.86 9.79 16.14
N THR A 70 9.63 10.86 16.40
CA THR A 70 10.19 11.13 17.73
C THR A 70 9.10 11.38 18.78
N PHE A 71 8.04 12.09 18.40
CA PHE A 71 6.89 12.35 19.27
C PHE A 71 6.18 11.05 19.70
N TRP A 72 5.92 10.14 18.76
CA TRP A 72 5.30 8.86 19.08
C TRP A 72 6.23 7.95 19.87
N HIS A 73 7.52 7.95 19.58
CA HIS A 73 8.51 7.23 20.37
C HIS A 73 8.53 7.72 21.83
N SER A 74 8.48 9.04 22.02
CA SER A 74 8.35 9.65 23.36
C SER A 74 7.01 9.33 24.04
N THR A 75 5.95 9.14 23.26
CA THR A 75 4.66 8.69 23.80
C THR A 75 4.70 7.23 24.21
N ALA A 76 5.45 6.37 23.51
CA ALA A 76 5.67 4.98 23.94
C ALA A 76 6.33 4.93 25.33
N HIS A 77 7.30 5.81 25.58
CA HIS A 77 7.92 5.98 26.89
C HIS A 77 6.95 6.49 27.96
N LEU A 78 6.09 7.47 27.63
CA LEU A 78 5.03 7.93 28.53
C LEU A 78 4.02 6.80 28.85
N MET A 79 3.72 5.94 27.88
CA MET A 79 2.86 4.77 28.09
C MET A 79 3.54 3.77 29.02
N ALA A 80 4.82 3.50 28.83
CA ALA A 80 5.58 2.60 29.70
C ALA A 80 5.65 3.12 31.15
N GLU A 81 5.85 4.43 31.35
CA GLU A 81 5.76 5.06 32.67
C GLU A 81 4.37 4.88 33.31
N ALA A 82 3.29 5.06 32.53
CA ALA A 82 1.94 4.85 33.01
C ALA A 82 1.67 3.38 33.40
N VAL A 83 2.16 2.43 32.60
CA VAL A 83 2.07 0.99 32.88
C VAL A 83 2.85 0.64 34.14
N GLU A 84 4.10 1.05 34.26
CA GLU A 84 4.93 0.77 35.45
C GLU A 84 4.31 1.39 36.72
N SER A 85 3.71 2.57 36.60
CA SER A 85 3.04 3.24 37.72
C SER A 85 1.76 2.53 38.17
N LEU A 86 0.96 1.96 37.27
CA LEU A 86 -0.27 1.23 37.63
C LEU A 86 -0.01 -0.23 37.97
N TYR A 87 1.02 -0.82 37.35
CA TYR A 87 1.36 -2.23 37.44
C TYR A 87 2.86 -2.39 37.74
N PRO A 88 3.28 -2.22 39.01
CA PRO A 88 4.68 -2.40 39.39
C PRO A 88 5.16 -3.84 39.09
N GLY A 89 6.40 -3.96 38.62
CA GLY A 89 7.03 -5.24 38.28
C GLY A 89 6.83 -5.70 36.83
N VAL A 90 6.15 -4.91 35.99
CA VAL A 90 6.13 -5.12 34.53
C VAL A 90 7.53 -4.95 33.96
N LYS A 91 7.90 -5.84 33.04
CA LYS A 91 9.19 -5.78 32.33
C LYS A 91 8.97 -5.33 30.89
N PHE A 92 9.85 -4.50 30.38
CA PHE A 92 9.68 -3.86 29.07
C PHE A 92 10.72 -4.37 28.09
N TRP A 93 10.31 -4.67 26.86
CA TRP A 93 11.24 -5.09 25.82
C TRP A 93 11.52 -3.97 24.81
N VAL A 94 10.65 -3.78 23.82
CA VAL A 94 10.83 -2.78 22.75
C VAL A 94 9.57 -1.95 22.53
N GLY A 95 9.75 -0.64 22.32
CA GLY A 95 8.66 0.31 22.09
C GLY A 95 8.95 1.33 20.98
N PRO A 96 8.98 0.91 19.71
CA PRO A 96 9.29 1.80 18.60
C PRO A 96 8.09 2.66 18.22
N ALA A 97 8.38 3.80 17.58
CA ALA A 97 7.39 4.52 16.78
C ALA A 97 7.06 3.74 15.50
N LEU A 98 5.87 3.98 14.97
CA LEU A 98 5.36 3.49 13.70
C LEU A 98 5.07 4.69 12.78
N ASP A 99 4.74 4.41 11.51
CA ASP A 99 4.30 5.43 10.56
C ASP A 99 3.06 6.22 11.06
N LYS A 100 2.25 5.59 11.92
CA LYS A 100 1.03 6.16 12.53
C LYS A 100 0.87 5.67 13.97
N GLY A 101 1.63 6.26 14.89
CA GLY A 101 1.56 5.95 16.32
C GLY A 101 2.76 5.15 16.82
N PHE A 102 2.54 4.25 17.77
CA PHE A 102 3.59 3.48 18.43
C PHE A 102 3.02 2.17 18.98
N TYR A 103 3.90 1.26 19.38
CA TYR A 103 3.55 0.16 20.27
C TYR A 103 4.60 -0.01 21.36
N TYR A 104 4.30 -0.82 22.37
CA TYR A 104 5.30 -1.30 23.32
C TYR A 104 5.02 -2.75 23.69
N ASP A 105 6.05 -3.59 23.59
CA ASP A 105 6.04 -4.99 24.05
C ASP A 105 6.47 -5.08 25.52
N MET A 106 5.61 -5.69 26.32
CA MET A 106 5.80 -5.80 27.76
C MET A 106 5.40 -7.19 28.28
N ASP A 107 6.09 -7.62 29.32
CA ASP A 107 5.76 -8.81 30.09
C ASP A 107 4.97 -8.40 31.33
N LEU A 108 3.67 -8.71 31.30
CA LEU A 108 2.73 -8.45 32.39
C LEU A 108 2.72 -9.57 33.44
N GLY A 109 3.60 -10.58 33.30
CA GLY A 109 3.55 -11.81 34.09
C GLY A 109 2.26 -12.58 33.78
N ASP A 110 1.52 -12.95 34.82
CA ASP A 110 0.24 -13.66 34.69
C ASP A 110 -0.94 -12.73 34.41
N ARG A 111 -0.72 -11.41 34.37
CA ARG A 111 -1.80 -10.43 34.17
C ARG A 111 -2.17 -10.35 32.69
N LYS A 112 -3.45 -10.12 32.44
CA LYS A 112 -3.97 -9.83 31.10
C LYS A 112 -4.50 -8.40 31.09
N MET A 113 -4.14 -7.66 30.05
CA MET A 113 -4.66 -6.32 29.81
C MET A 113 -6.06 -6.42 29.19
N THR A 114 -7.00 -5.61 29.67
CA THR A 114 -8.37 -5.50 29.15
C THR A 114 -8.64 -4.14 28.54
N GLU A 115 -9.79 -3.96 27.86
CA GLU A 115 -10.20 -2.64 27.34
C GLU A 115 -10.45 -1.62 28.47
N GLU A 116 -10.90 -2.06 29.64
CA GLU A 116 -11.08 -1.18 30.80
C GLU A 116 -9.74 -0.65 31.32
N ASP A 117 -8.70 -1.50 31.31
CA ASP A 117 -7.33 -1.10 31.66
C ASP A 117 -6.79 -0.05 30.68
N LEU A 118 -7.18 -0.09 29.40
CA LEU A 118 -6.77 0.93 28.43
C LEU A 118 -7.30 2.32 28.81
N LEU A 119 -8.55 2.41 29.26
CA LEU A 119 -9.12 3.68 29.73
C LEU A 119 -8.41 4.20 30.98
N ALA A 120 -8.06 3.31 31.90
CA ALA A 120 -7.28 3.65 33.09
C ALA A 120 -5.86 4.15 32.72
N LEU A 121 -5.21 3.48 31.78
CA LEU A 121 -3.90 3.86 31.27
C LEU A 121 -3.93 5.20 30.54
N GLU A 122 -4.91 5.43 29.66
CA GLU A 122 -5.09 6.73 28.98
C GLU A 122 -5.23 7.87 29.99
N LYS A 123 -6.01 7.66 31.06
CA LYS A 123 -6.15 8.64 32.15
C LYS A 123 -4.82 8.89 32.85
N LYS A 124 -4.06 7.84 33.15
CA LYS A 124 -2.75 7.96 33.82
C LYS A 124 -1.70 8.63 32.92
N MET A 125 -1.66 8.30 31.64
CA MET A 125 -0.79 8.95 30.66
C MET A 125 -1.09 10.44 30.56
N ASN A 126 -2.37 10.83 30.52
CA ASN A 126 -2.78 12.24 30.53
C ASN A 126 -2.39 12.98 31.82
N GLU A 127 -2.44 12.30 32.98
CA GLU A 127 -1.95 12.85 34.24
C GLU A 127 -0.43 13.11 34.18
N LEU A 128 0.35 12.14 33.72
CA LEU A 128 1.81 12.23 33.61
C LEU A 128 2.26 13.25 32.54
N ALA A 129 1.53 13.37 31.43
CA ALA A 129 1.79 14.38 30.41
C ALA A 129 1.65 15.80 30.96
N LYS A 130 0.64 16.05 31.82
CA LYS A 130 0.42 17.37 32.44
C LYS A 130 1.53 17.80 33.39
N GLN A 131 2.35 16.86 33.88
CA GLN A 131 3.50 17.17 34.74
C GLN A 131 4.66 17.81 33.98
N GLN A 132 4.69 17.67 32.64
CA GLN A 132 5.75 18.24 31.78
C GLN A 132 7.16 17.79 32.17
N ASN A 133 7.30 16.52 32.57
CA ASN A 133 8.59 15.96 32.93
C ASN A 133 9.54 16.00 31.72
N PRO A 134 10.77 16.51 31.87
CA PRO A 134 11.75 16.52 30.79
C PRO A 134 12.28 15.11 30.53
N PHE A 135 12.60 14.81 29.27
CA PHE A 135 13.31 13.58 28.91
C PHE A 135 14.82 13.81 29.09
N GLN A 136 15.41 13.16 30.09
CA GLN A 136 16.81 13.33 30.45
C GLN A 136 17.65 12.17 29.93
N ARG A 137 18.53 12.46 28.98
CA ARG A 137 19.48 11.48 28.44
C ARG A 137 20.71 11.38 29.34
N ALA A 138 21.11 10.16 29.68
CA ALA A 138 22.37 9.88 30.37
C ALA A 138 23.14 8.77 29.67
N MET A 139 24.42 9.02 29.34
CA MET A 139 25.32 7.97 28.86
C MET A 139 25.66 7.03 30.02
N LYS A 140 25.70 5.73 29.75
CA LYS A 140 26.05 4.69 30.73
C LYS A 140 27.07 3.75 30.13
N SER A 141 28.03 3.33 30.95
CA SER A 141 28.89 2.21 30.57
C SER A 141 28.09 0.92 30.51
N LYS A 142 28.55 -0.05 29.71
CA LYS A 142 27.91 -1.37 29.62
C LYS A 142 27.83 -2.05 30.98
N ALA A 143 28.84 -1.88 31.83
CA ALA A 143 28.86 -2.44 33.18
C ALA A 143 27.77 -1.85 34.08
N GLU A 144 27.61 -0.52 34.09
CA GLU A 144 26.55 0.15 34.85
C GLU A 144 25.15 -0.23 34.36
N ALA A 145 24.98 -0.32 33.04
CA ALA A 145 23.70 -0.68 32.44
C ALA A 145 23.30 -2.12 32.77
N LEU A 146 24.25 -3.06 32.69
CA LEU A 146 24.02 -4.46 33.09
C LEU A 146 23.69 -4.58 34.57
N ALA A 147 24.41 -3.85 35.44
CA ALA A 147 24.14 -3.85 36.87
C ALA A 147 22.73 -3.32 37.19
N TYR A 148 22.32 -2.22 36.55
CA TYR A 148 21.00 -1.62 36.74
C TYR A 148 19.85 -2.56 36.38
N PHE A 149 19.90 -3.19 35.19
CA PHE A 149 18.82 -4.09 34.78
C PHE A 149 18.88 -5.48 35.45
N ALA A 150 20.05 -5.89 35.95
CA ALA A 150 20.15 -7.07 36.79
C ALA A 150 19.49 -6.86 38.16
N ASP A 151 19.70 -5.70 38.79
CA ASP A 151 19.03 -5.32 40.04
C ASP A 151 17.51 -5.18 39.86
N LYS A 152 17.08 -4.62 38.72
CA LYS A 152 15.66 -4.53 38.32
C LYS A 152 15.04 -5.89 37.97
N GLY A 153 15.85 -6.92 37.70
CA GLY A 153 15.39 -8.24 37.27
C GLY A 153 14.73 -8.25 35.89
N ASP A 154 15.23 -7.43 34.95
CA ASP A 154 14.68 -7.28 33.59
C ASP A 154 15.53 -8.07 32.55
N GLU A 155 15.19 -9.34 32.35
CA GLU A 155 15.87 -10.21 31.37
C GLU A 155 15.81 -9.68 29.94
N TYR A 156 14.76 -8.93 29.57
CA TYR A 156 14.58 -8.43 28.22
C TYR A 156 15.58 -7.31 27.90
N LYS A 157 15.81 -6.40 28.84
CA LYS A 157 16.82 -5.34 28.67
C LYS A 157 18.24 -5.87 28.79
N LEU A 158 18.49 -6.86 29.64
CA LEU A 158 19.79 -7.55 29.71
C LEU A 158 20.15 -8.22 28.38
N ASP A 159 19.19 -8.87 27.72
CA ASP A 159 19.38 -9.45 26.39
C ASP A 159 19.72 -8.40 25.33
N LEU A 160 19.00 -7.27 25.31
CA LEU A 160 19.30 -6.16 24.40
C LEU A 160 20.73 -5.62 24.62
N LEU A 161 21.16 -5.50 25.87
CA LEU A 161 22.51 -5.02 26.22
C LEU A 161 23.64 -5.94 25.73
N GLN A 162 23.41 -7.24 25.60
CA GLN A 162 24.44 -8.16 25.11
C GLN A 162 24.95 -7.75 23.72
N ASN A 163 24.03 -7.30 22.87
CA ASN A 163 24.29 -6.91 21.49
C ASN A 163 24.78 -5.45 21.31
N LEU A 164 24.92 -4.68 22.41
CA LEU A 164 25.37 -3.29 22.37
C LEU A 164 26.85 -3.16 22.73
N ALA A 165 27.57 -2.31 22.00
CA ALA A 165 28.96 -1.97 22.29
C ALA A 165 29.05 -0.95 23.43
N ASP A 166 30.10 -1.05 24.24
CA ASP A 166 30.34 -0.07 25.30
C ASP A 166 30.56 1.34 24.70
N GLY A 167 30.17 2.37 25.45
CA GLY A 167 30.16 3.76 24.98
C GLY A 167 29.01 4.15 24.04
N THR A 168 28.16 3.21 23.60
CA THR A 168 26.97 3.50 22.76
C THR A 168 25.65 3.45 23.53
N ILE A 169 25.70 3.17 24.83
CA ILE A 169 24.54 2.92 25.67
C ILE A 169 24.10 4.23 26.34
N SER A 170 22.82 4.56 26.14
CA SER A 170 22.16 5.67 26.83
C SER A 170 20.87 5.24 27.49
N PHE A 171 20.57 5.87 28.62
CA PHE A 171 19.29 5.78 29.29
C PHE A 171 18.54 7.09 29.10
N TYR A 172 17.22 6.98 29.01
CA TYR A 172 16.33 8.12 29.14
C TYR A 172 15.51 7.97 30.42
N THR A 173 15.50 9.04 31.22
CA THR A 173 14.68 9.15 32.42
C THR A 173 13.66 10.25 32.21
N GLN A 174 12.39 9.95 32.49
CA GLN A 174 11.32 10.93 32.57
C GLN A 174 10.40 10.59 33.74
N GLY A 175 10.15 11.58 34.60
CA GLY A 175 9.34 11.38 35.80
C GLY A 175 9.88 10.23 36.67
N GLY A 176 9.07 9.20 36.87
CA GLY A 176 9.42 8.01 37.66
C GLY A 176 10.03 6.85 36.86
N PHE A 177 10.15 6.98 35.54
CA PHE A 177 10.53 5.89 34.64
C PHE A 177 11.91 6.10 34.04
N THR A 178 12.67 5.01 33.89
CA THR A 178 13.98 5.00 33.22
C THR A 178 14.08 3.81 32.30
N ASP A 179 14.55 4.04 31.07
CA ASP A 179 14.62 3.03 30.03
C ASP A 179 15.91 3.06 29.21
N LEU A 180 16.29 1.89 28.70
CA LEU A 180 17.36 1.71 27.74
C LEU A 180 16.87 2.17 26.37
N CYS A 181 17.31 3.34 25.94
CA CYS A 181 16.90 3.94 24.68
C CYS A 181 18.00 4.82 24.10
N ARG A 182 18.16 4.79 22.76
CA ARG A 182 19.10 5.65 22.03
C ARG A 182 18.56 7.06 21.79
N GLY A 183 17.24 7.22 21.81
CA GLY A 183 16.54 8.44 21.45
C GLY A 183 16.57 8.73 19.94
N PRO A 184 16.32 9.99 19.53
CA PRO A 184 16.04 11.15 20.40
C PRO A 184 14.61 11.13 20.99
N HIS A 185 14.37 12.01 21.96
CA HIS A 185 13.05 12.28 22.55
C HIS A 185 12.64 13.74 22.40
N ILE A 186 11.33 14.00 22.49
CA ILE A 186 10.79 15.36 22.57
C ILE A 186 11.23 16.04 23.89
N PRO A 187 11.13 17.37 24.03
CA PRO A 187 11.74 18.06 25.17
C PRO A 187 11.13 17.68 26.52
N HIS A 188 9.81 17.50 26.56
CA HIS A 188 9.08 17.13 27.78
C HIS A 188 7.73 16.47 27.45
N THR A 189 7.18 15.73 28.41
CA THR A 189 5.92 14.97 28.24
C THR A 189 4.71 15.85 27.92
N GLY A 190 4.72 17.12 28.34
CA GLY A 190 3.63 18.08 28.10
C GLY A 190 3.33 18.46 26.64
N HIS A 191 4.20 18.10 25.68
CA HIS A 191 3.87 18.20 24.26
C HIS A 191 2.77 17.20 23.85
N ILE A 192 2.65 16.09 24.58
CA ILE A 192 1.66 15.02 24.33
C ILE A 192 0.34 15.43 24.98
N LYS A 193 -0.68 15.78 24.20
CA LYS A 193 -1.94 16.33 24.74
C LYS A 193 -3.17 15.48 24.47
N ALA A 194 -3.18 14.74 23.37
CA ALA A 194 -4.28 13.86 23.00
C ALA A 194 -3.72 12.47 22.76
N ILE A 195 -4.28 11.47 23.44
CA ILE A 195 -3.74 10.11 23.50
C ILE A 195 -4.90 9.15 23.29
N LYS A 196 -4.68 8.12 22.46
CA LYS A 196 -5.61 7.00 22.30
C LYS A 196 -4.82 5.69 22.23
N LEU A 197 -5.14 4.78 23.14
CA LEU A 197 -4.73 3.39 23.06
C LEU A 197 -5.74 2.64 22.19
N THR A 198 -5.24 1.78 21.31
CA THR A 198 -6.03 1.21 20.21
C THR A 198 -6.27 -0.28 20.38
N ASN A 199 -5.22 -1.09 20.24
CA ASN A 199 -5.32 -2.55 20.24
C ASN A 199 -4.32 -3.19 21.20
N ILE A 200 -4.72 -4.31 21.78
CA ILE A 200 -3.87 -5.24 22.53
C ILE A 200 -3.60 -6.45 21.63
N ALA A 201 -2.34 -6.83 21.45
CA ALA A 201 -1.94 -7.99 20.66
C ALA A 201 -0.92 -8.85 21.41
N GLY A 202 -0.74 -10.10 20.97
CA GLY A 202 0.37 -10.94 21.41
C GLY A 202 1.57 -10.75 20.48
N ALA A 203 2.78 -10.70 21.05
CA ALA A 203 4.03 -10.71 20.29
C ALA A 203 5.00 -11.70 20.91
N TYR A 204 5.62 -12.55 20.11
CA TYR A 204 6.64 -13.47 20.61
C TYR A 204 7.97 -12.74 20.80
N TRP A 205 8.63 -12.97 21.94
CA TRP A 205 9.94 -12.39 22.18
C TRP A 205 10.93 -12.81 21.08
N LYS A 206 11.63 -11.83 20.48
CA LYS A 206 12.49 -11.98 19.28
C LYS A 206 11.78 -12.49 18.02
N GLY A 207 10.45 -12.50 17.99
CA GLY A 207 9.67 -13.02 16.87
C GLY A 207 9.68 -14.55 16.73
N ASP A 208 10.17 -15.28 17.73
CA ASP A 208 10.22 -16.75 17.72
C ASP A 208 9.10 -17.32 18.60
N GLU A 209 8.19 -18.08 17.99
CA GLU A 209 7.04 -18.72 18.66
C GLU A 209 7.43 -19.65 19.82
N LYS A 210 8.69 -20.10 19.88
CA LYS A 210 9.23 -20.91 20.98
C LYS A 210 9.53 -20.09 22.23
N ASN A 211 9.64 -18.77 22.10
CA ASN A 211 9.91 -17.87 23.21
C ASN A 211 8.63 -17.44 23.92
N LYS A 212 8.79 -16.79 25.08
CA LYS A 212 7.67 -16.26 25.85
C LYS A 212 6.86 -15.26 25.02
N MET A 213 5.53 -15.40 25.09
CA MET A 213 4.60 -14.45 24.50
C MET A 213 4.49 -13.20 25.39
N LEU A 214 4.75 -12.05 24.80
CA LEU A 214 4.62 -10.72 25.39
C LEU A 214 3.28 -10.10 25.00
N THR A 215 2.87 -9.10 25.77
CA THR A 215 1.72 -8.25 25.45
C THR A 215 2.21 -7.03 24.69
N ARG A 216 1.70 -6.83 23.47
CA ARG A 216 1.93 -5.65 22.65
C ARG A 216 0.76 -4.69 22.79
N LEU A 217 1.02 -3.47 23.24
CA LEU A 217 0.01 -2.42 23.35
C LEU A 217 0.25 -1.34 22.30
N TYR A 218 -0.74 -1.11 21.43
CA TYR A 218 -0.69 -0.07 20.39
C TYR A 218 -1.36 1.23 20.84
N GLY A 219 -0.77 2.36 20.44
CA GLY A 219 -1.34 3.67 20.71
C GLY A 219 -1.00 4.70 19.64
N ILE A 220 -1.73 5.81 19.67
CA ILE A 220 -1.43 7.00 18.89
C ILE A 220 -1.64 8.23 19.75
N SER A 221 -0.90 9.29 19.46
CA SER A 221 -1.00 10.57 20.15
C SER A 221 -0.78 11.74 19.22
N PHE A 222 -1.27 12.90 19.65
CA PHE A 222 -1.24 14.15 18.91
C PHE A 222 -0.94 15.34 19.85
N PRO A 223 -0.40 16.44 19.32
CA PRO A 223 -0.17 17.66 20.09
C PRO A 223 -1.47 18.41 20.45
N ASN A 224 -2.62 18.00 19.91
CA ASN A 224 -3.94 18.58 20.22
C ASN A 224 -5.08 17.56 19.98
N GLN A 225 -6.24 17.80 20.61
CA GLN A 225 -7.42 16.92 20.54
C GLN A 225 -8.08 16.90 19.15
N LYS A 226 -8.08 18.03 18.45
CA LYS A 226 -8.71 18.15 17.12
C LYS A 226 -8.12 17.16 16.13
N GLU A 227 -6.79 17.04 16.08
CA GLU A 227 -6.12 16.07 15.20
C GLU A 227 -6.42 14.61 15.57
N LEU A 228 -6.56 14.31 16.87
CA LEU A 228 -6.98 12.98 17.30
C LEU A 228 -8.41 12.68 16.83
N ASP A 229 -9.34 13.62 17.00
CA ASP A 229 -10.73 13.45 16.58
C ASP A 229 -10.82 13.26 15.05
N GLU A 230 -10.09 14.07 14.27
CA GLU A 230 -9.98 13.94 12.82
C GLU A 230 -9.40 12.58 12.41
N TYR A 231 -8.37 12.10 13.12
CA TYR A 231 -7.78 10.80 12.88
C TYR A 231 -8.75 9.64 13.19
N LEU A 232 -9.53 9.74 14.26
CA LEU A 232 -10.53 8.73 14.62
C LEU A 232 -11.68 8.67 13.60
N VAL A 233 -12.16 9.83 13.12
CA VAL A 233 -13.15 9.88 12.03
C VAL A 233 -12.57 9.26 10.76
N PHE A 234 -11.33 9.57 10.41
CA PHE A 234 -10.64 8.96 9.27
C PHE A 234 -10.58 7.43 9.41
N LEU A 235 -10.22 6.89 10.58
CA LEU A 235 -10.19 5.45 10.81
C LEU A 235 -11.56 4.79 10.68
N GLU A 236 -12.62 5.42 11.18
CA GLU A 236 -13.98 4.87 11.05
C GLU A 236 -14.46 4.87 9.60
N GLU A 237 -14.18 5.93 8.84
CA GLU A 237 -14.47 5.96 7.40
C GLU A 237 -13.62 4.93 6.63
N ALA A 238 -12.36 4.75 7.00
CA ALA A 238 -11.48 3.75 6.42
C ALA A 238 -11.98 2.32 6.67
N LYS A 239 -12.44 2.01 7.89
CA LYS A 239 -13.03 0.71 8.24
C LYS A 239 -14.29 0.40 7.42
N LYS A 240 -15.11 1.40 7.09
CA LYS A 240 -16.29 1.23 6.22
C LYS A 240 -15.91 0.92 4.78
N ARG A 241 -14.73 1.36 4.34
CA ARG A 241 -14.23 1.18 2.98
C ARG A 241 -13.34 -0.05 2.81
N ASP A 242 -12.91 -0.69 3.90
CA ASP A 242 -12.04 -1.86 3.86
C ASP A 242 -12.57 -2.95 2.92
N HIS A 243 -11.79 -3.29 1.90
CA HIS A 243 -12.16 -4.26 0.88
C HIS A 243 -12.44 -5.66 1.44
N ARG A 244 -11.91 -6.01 2.62
CA ARG A 244 -12.17 -7.30 3.28
C ARG A 244 -13.58 -7.37 3.82
N LYS A 245 -14.06 -6.26 4.37
CA LYS A 245 -15.44 -6.12 4.82
C LYS A 245 -16.39 -6.05 3.63
N LEU A 246 -16.12 -5.13 2.70
CA LEU A 246 -16.96 -4.93 1.52
C LEU A 246 -17.01 -6.15 0.61
N GLY A 247 -15.88 -6.82 0.40
CA GLY A 247 -15.78 -8.02 -0.43
C GLY A 247 -16.67 -9.15 0.10
N LYS A 248 -16.76 -9.30 1.43
CA LYS A 248 -17.68 -10.24 2.08
C LYS A 248 -19.15 -9.80 1.96
N GLU A 249 -19.44 -8.54 2.29
CA GLU A 249 -20.81 -7.99 2.25
C GLU A 249 -21.43 -8.04 0.84
N LEU A 250 -20.60 -7.84 -0.19
CA LEU A 250 -21.01 -7.83 -1.59
C LEU A 250 -20.82 -9.18 -2.30
N GLY A 251 -20.32 -10.20 -1.60
CA GLY A 251 -20.09 -11.53 -2.17
C GLY A 251 -19.11 -11.55 -3.34
N ILE A 252 -18.05 -10.72 -3.28
CA ILE A 252 -17.02 -10.61 -4.33
C ILE A 252 -16.05 -11.77 -4.26
N TYR A 253 -15.60 -12.12 -3.07
CA TYR A 253 -14.64 -13.20 -2.86
C TYR A 253 -14.79 -13.81 -1.46
N THR A 254 -14.20 -14.98 -1.29
CA THR A 254 -14.02 -15.60 0.01
C THR A 254 -12.61 -16.16 0.16
N MET A 255 -12.20 -16.41 1.39
CA MET A 255 -10.98 -17.10 1.75
C MET A 255 -11.35 -18.31 2.58
N ASN A 256 -10.58 -19.40 2.43
CA ASN A 256 -10.83 -20.64 3.14
C ASN A 256 -9.50 -21.27 3.55
N ASP A 257 -9.43 -21.71 4.80
CA ASP A 257 -8.19 -22.22 5.39
C ASP A 257 -7.74 -23.55 4.76
N ASP A 258 -8.66 -24.40 4.32
CA ASP A 258 -8.34 -25.66 3.62
C ASP A 258 -7.73 -25.41 2.23
N ILE A 259 -8.09 -24.29 1.58
CA ILE A 259 -7.48 -23.86 0.31
C ILE A 259 -6.10 -23.25 0.56
N GLY A 260 -5.96 -22.46 1.63
CA GLY A 260 -4.70 -21.86 2.05
C GLY A 260 -4.66 -20.34 1.98
N GLN A 261 -3.81 -19.73 2.81
CA GLN A 261 -3.71 -18.28 2.95
C GLN A 261 -3.19 -17.60 1.67
N GLY A 262 -3.81 -16.47 1.31
CA GLY A 262 -3.43 -15.69 0.14
C GLY A 262 -3.86 -16.30 -1.20
N LEU A 263 -4.74 -17.31 -1.17
CA LEU A 263 -5.32 -17.95 -2.35
C LEU A 263 -6.82 -17.63 -2.40
N ILE A 264 -7.19 -16.67 -3.26
CA ILE A 264 -8.52 -16.08 -3.30
C ILE A 264 -9.50 -16.97 -4.05
N LEU A 265 -10.67 -17.21 -3.46
CA LEU A 265 -11.82 -17.80 -4.15
C LEU A 265 -12.73 -16.68 -4.65
N TRP A 266 -12.70 -16.42 -5.96
CA TRP A 266 -13.59 -15.45 -6.59
C TRP A 266 -15.02 -16.00 -6.65
N MET A 267 -15.96 -15.25 -6.08
CA MET A 267 -17.39 -15.59 -6.08
C MET A 267 -18.07 -14.98 -7.33
N PRO A 268 -19.30 -15.38 -7.68
CA PRO A 268 -19.94 -14.93 -8.93
C PRO A 268 -19.90 -13.42 -9.16
N ASN A 269 -20.13 -12.61 -8.12
CA ASN A 269 -20.07 -11.15 -8.26
C ASN A 269 -18.65 -10.65 -8.55
N GLY A 270 -17.62 -11.24 -7.92
CA GLY A 270 -16.23 -10.89 -8.21
C GLY A 270 -15.79 -11.34 -9.61
N THR A 271 -16.28 -12.49 -10.09
CA THR A 271 -16.01 -12.97 -11.44
C THR A 271 -16.51 -11.99 -12.50
N VAL A 272 -17.71 -11.39 -12.30
CA VAL A 272 -18.21 -10.35 -13.21
C VAL A 272 -17.26 -9.14 -13.26
N VAL A 273 -16.75 -8.69 -12.11
CA VAL A 273 -15.80 -7.57 -12.06
C VAL A 273 -14.52 -7.92 -12.81
N ILE A 274 -14.00 -9.14 -12.64
CA ILE A 274 -12.84 -9.64 -13.38
C ILE A 274 -13.09 -9.60 -14.88
N GLU A 275 -14.21 -10.16 -15.35
CA GLU A 275 -14.51 -10.26 -16.78
C GLU A 275 -14.63 -8.88 -17.44
N GLU A 276 -15.22 -7.89 -16.76
CA GLU A 276 -15.33 -6.52 -17.26
C GLU A 276 -13.96 -5.81 -17.31
N LEU A 277 -13.08 -6.04 -16.33
CA LEU A 277 -11.71 -5.51 -16.35
C LEU A 277 -10.90 -6.17 -17.47
N GLU A 278 -11.00 -7.49 -17.63
CA GLU A 278 -10.33 -8.20 -18.72
C GLU A 278 -10.84 -7.74 -20.09
N LYS A 279 -12.14 -7.48 -20.23
CA LYS A 279 -12.74 -6.96 -21.46
C LYS A 279 -12.16 -5.58 -21.81
N LEU A 280 -12.10 -4.66 -20.84
CA LEU A 280 -11.45 -3.35 -21.01
C LEU A 280 -9.99 -3.50 -21.45
N ALA A 281 -9.24 -4.42 -20.81
CA ALA A 281 -7.86 -4.69 -21.16
C ALA A 281 -7.76 -5.20 -22.60
N LYS A 282 -8.51 -6.25 -22.97
CA LYS A 282 -8.51 -6.85 -24.31
C LYS A 282 -8.83 -5.82 -25.39
N GLU A 283 -9.85 -4.99 -25.20
CA GLU A 283 -10.20 -3.92 -26.14
C GLU A 283 -9.05 -2.91 -26.33
N THR A 284 -8.42 -2.48 -25.22
CA THR A 284 -7.35 -1.49 -25.24
C THR A 284 -6.07 -2.07 -25.85
N GLU A 285 -5.72 -3.30 -25.47
CA GLU A 285 -4.55 -4.04 -25.94
C GLU A 285 -4.66 -4.33 -27.45
N ASN A 286 -5.83 -4.76 -27.92
CA ASN A 286 -6.08 -4.99 -29.34
C ASN A 286 -5.94 -3.69 -30.14
N ALA A 287 -6.51 -2.59 -29.66
CA ALA A 287 -6.38 -1.28 -30.32
C ALA A 287 -4.93 -0.78 -30.36
N ALA A 288 -4.10 -1.17 -29.40
CA ALA A 288 -2.67 -0.84 -29.34
C ALA A 288 -1.76 -1.90 -30.02
N GLY A 289 -2.33 -2.88 -30.71
CA GLY A 289 -1.59 -3.88 -31.49
C GLY A 289 -0.83 -4.92 -30.66
N TYR A 290 -1.28 -5.21 -29.44
CA TYR A 290 -0.73 -6.30 -28.62
C TYR A 290 -1.20 -7.66 -29.15
N LYS A 291 -0.30 -8.64 -29.12
CA LYS A 291 -0.59 -10.05 -29.43
C LYS A 291 -0.79 -10.81 -28.13
N ARG A 292 -1.98 -11.37 -27.96
CA ARG A 292 -2.34 -12.14 -26.75
C ARG A 292 -1.76 -13.54 -26.81
N VAL A 293 -1.18 -13.99 -25.71
CA VAL A 293 -0.63 -15.36 -25.55
C VAL A 293 -1.17 -16.00 -24.27
N VAL A 294 -0.91 -17.29 -24.10
CA VAL A 294 -1.15 -18.04 -22.87
C VAL A 294 0.07 -18.91 -22.61
N THR A 295 0.58 -18.90 -21.38
CA THR A 295 1.80 -19.60 -21.00
C THR A 295 1.59 -20.52 -19.80
N PRO A 296 2.35 -21.64 -19.71
CA PRO A 296 2.26 -22.57 -18.57
C PRO A 296 2.47 -21.91 -17.21
N HIS A 297 1.97 -22.57 -16.15
CA HIS A 297 2.13 -22.13 -14.75
C HIS A 297 3.45 -22.63 -14.13
N ILE A 298 4.07 -23.64 -14.73
CA ILE A 298 5.27 -24.31 -14.23
C ILE A 298 6.36 -24.31 -15.30
N ALA A 299 7.62 -24.22 -14.87
CA ALA A 299 8.76 -24.39 -15.74
C ALA A 299 9.96 -25.01 -15.01
N LYS A 300 10.89 -25.56 -15.78
CA LYS A 300 12.14 -26.15 -15.27
C LYS A 300 13.03 -25.08 -14.62
N GLU A 301 13.80 -25.51 -13.62
CA GLU A 301 14.81 -24.70 -12.91
C GLU A 301 15.70 -23.90 -13.87
N ASN A 302 16.17 -24.52 -14.95
CA ASN A 302 17.07 -23.88 -15.91
C ASN A 302 16.51 -22.58 -16.54
N LEU A 303 15.18 -22.47 -16.71
CA LEU A 303 14.56 -21.24 -17.21
C LEU A 303 14.77 -20.06 -16.23
N TYR A 304 14.63 -20.34 -14.93
CA TYR A 304 14.77 -19.33 -13.88
C TYR A 304 16.23 -19.05 -13.53
N LEU A 305 17.13 -20.01 -13.74
CA LEU A 305 18.58 -19.77 -13.71
C LEU A 305 19.00 -18.85 -14.86
N THR A 306 18.56 -19.14 -16.09
CA THR A 306 18.86 -18.33 -17.28
C THR A 306 18.41 -16.88 -17.08
N SER A 307 17.15 -16.70 -16.64
CA SER A 307 16.59 -15.37 -16.37
C SER A 307 17.15 -14.67 -15.13
N GLY A 308 17.94 -15.35 -14.29
CA GLY A 308 18.48 -14.78 -13.06
C GLY A 308 17.47 -14.69 -11.90
N HIS A 309 16.21 -15.13 -12.08
CA HIS A 309 15.20 -15.07 -11.02
C HIS A 309 15.51 -16.01 -9.85
N LEU A 310 16.08 -17.20 -10.07
CA LEU A 310 16.47 -18.03 -8.94
C LEU A 310 17.59 -17.38 -8.10
N PRO A 311 18.70 -16.88 -8.69
CA PRO A 311 19.73 -16.17 -7.94
C PRO A 311 19.24 -14.96 -7.14
N TYR A 312 18.30 -14.17 -7.67
CA TYR A 312 17.88 -12.89 -7.06
C TYR A 312 16.51 -12.93 -6.36
N TYR A 313 15.69 -13.95 -6.59
CA TYR A 313 14.26 -13.98 -6.23
C TYR A 313 13.79 -15.31 -5.62
N ALA A 314 14.70 -16.27 -5.36
CA ALA A 314 14.36 -17.60 -4.83
C ALA A 314 13.49 -17.55 -3.56
N ASP A 315 13.81 -16.64 -2.62
CA ASP A 315 13.09 -16.52 -1.34
C ASP A 315 11.61 -16.13 -1.51
N SER A 316 11.26 -15.55 -2.66
CA SER A 316 9.90 -15.14 -3.02
C SER A 316 9.22 -16.10 -4.00
N MET A 317 9.87 -17.20 -4.37
CA MET A 317 9.30 -18.27 -5.20
C MET A 317 8.79 -19.41 -4.33
N TYR A 318 7.76 -20.11 -4.81
CA TYR A 318 7.36 -21.37 -4.16
C TYR A 318 8.48 -22.40 -4.26
N PRO A 319 8.64 -23.29 -3.25
CA PRO A 319 9.60 -24.38 -3.30
C PRO A 319 9.46 -25.23 -4.58
N PRO A 320 10.57 -25.79 -5.10
CA PRO A 320 10.52 -26.63 -6.28
C PRO A 320 9.71 -27.91 -6.03
N MET A 321 9.02 -28.37 -7.07
CA MET A 321 8.52 -29.74 -7.19
C MET A 321 9.61 -30.57 -7.86
N GLU A 322 10.04 -31.64 -7.20
CA GLU A 322 11.03 -32.58 -7.74
C GLU A 322 10.33 -33.76 -8.42
N MET A 323 10.60 -33.95 -9.72
CA MET A 323 10.01 -35.03 -10.51
C MET A 323 11.02 -35.51 -11.55
N ASP A 324 11.23 -36.82 -11.65
CA ASP A 324 12.14 -37.46 -12.61
C ASP A 324 13.59 -36.92 -12.59
N GLY A 325 14.08 -36.53 -11.40
CA GLY A 325 15.42 -35.95 -11.23
C GLY A 325 15.55 -34.49 -11.69
N GLU A 326 14.43 -33.85 -12.06
CA GLU A 326 14.35 -32.46 -12.48
C GLU A 326 13.56 -31.64 -11.45
N LYS A 327 13.90 -30.35 -11.35
CA LYS A 327 13.20 -29.39 -10.50
C LYS A 327 12.30 -28.50 -11.34
N TYR A 328 11.02 -28.43 -10.96
CA TYR A 328 10.03 -27.54 -11.55
C TYR A 328 9.58 -26.51 -10.53
N TYR A 329 9.41 -25.27 -10.97
CA TYR A 329 8.92 -24.18 -10.14
C TYR A 329 7.60 -23.67 -10.69
N LEU A 330 6.71 -23.25 -9.79
CA LEU A 330 5.61 -22.36 -10.14
C LEU A 330 6.18 -21.00 -10.55
N LYS A 331 5.66 -20.42 -11.64
CA LYS A 331 6.15 -19.12 -12.13
C LYS A 331 5.78 -17.99 -11.17
N ALA A 332 6.76 -17.19 -10.77
CA ALA A 332 6.55 -15.95 -10.01
C ALA A 332 6.34 -14.71 -10.89
N MET A 333 6.64 -14.84 -12.19
CA MET A 333 6.47 -13.83 -13.24
C MET A 333 6.34 -14.47 -14.63
N ASN A 334 5.77 -13.73 -15.59
CA ASN A 334 5.54 -14.25 -16.95
C ASN A 334 6.74 -14.01 -17.90
N CYS A 335 7.63 -13.05 -17.62
CA CYS A 335 8.72 -12.64 -18.53
C CYS A 335 9.49 -13.80 -19.18
N PRO A 336 10.03 -14.78 -18.42
CA PRO A 336 10.81 -15.87 -19.01
C PRO A 336 10.07 -16.66 -20.09
N HIS A 337 8.75 -16.82 -19.93
CA HIS A 337 7.91 -17.53 -20.89
C HIS A 337 7.69 -16.67 -22.14
N HIS A 338 7.43 -15.37 -21.98
CA HIS A 338 7.25 -14.45 -23.10
C HIS A 338 8.53 -14.32 -23.93
N HIS A 339 9.71 -14.35 -23.30
CA HIS A 339 11.00 -14.34 -24.00
C HIS A 339 11.15 -15.57 -24.89
N LYS A 340 10.71 -16.75 -24.42
CA LYS A 340 10.70 -17.97 -25.25
C LYS A 340 9.71 -17.91 -26.40
N ILE A 341 8.60 -17.19 -26.26
CA ILE A 341 7.68 -16.95 -27.38
C ILE A 341 8.28 -15.98 -28.39
N PHE A 342 8.96 -14.92 -27.95
CA PHE A 342 9.65 -14.00 -28.85
C PHE A 342 10.72 -14.73 -29.69
N ASP A 343 11.53 -15.55 -29.02
CA ASP A 343 12.63 -16.36 -29.59
C ASP A 343 12.16 -17.51 -30.49
N ALA A 344 10.90 -17.92 -30.41
CA ALA A 344 10.38 -19.08 -31.15
C ALA A 344 10.37 -18.87 -32.68
N GLU A 345 10.36 -17.63 -33.14
CA GLU A 345 10.33 -17.29 -34.57
C GLU A 345 11.28 -16.11 -34.85
N PRO A 346 12.02 -16.13 -35.97
CA PRO A 346 12.85 -15.00 -36.38
C PRO A 346 12.04 -13.70 -36.47
N LYS A 347 12.67 -12.58 -36.10
CA LYS A 347 12.10 -11.24 -36.19
C LYS A 347 12.98 -10.32 -37.02
N SER A 348 12.36 -9.42 -37.78
CA SER A 348 13.00 -8.33 -38.51
C SER A 348 12.69 -6.99 -37.83
N TYR A 349 13.48 -5.95 -38.11
CA TYR A 349 13.17 -4.56 -37.72
C TYR A 349 11.75 -4.11 -38.13
N ARG A 350 11.16 -4.73 -39.16
CA ARG A 350 9.78 -4.47 -39.60
C ARG A 350 8.71 -5.04 -38.68
N ASP A 351 9.05 -6.06 -37.89
CA ASP A 351 8.17 -6.66 -36.90
C ASP A 351 8.19 -5.89 -35.57
N MET A 352 9.13 -4.95 -35.44
CA MET A 352 9.32 -4.14 -34.25
C MET A 352 8.51 -2.84 -34.35
N PRO A 353 7.83 -2.41 -33.27
CA PRO A 353 7.82 -3.01 -31.94
C PRO A 353 6.90 -4.24 -31.86
N TYR A 354 7.38 -5.29 -31.20
CA TYR A 354 6.65 -6.53 -31.00
C TYR A 354 6.07 -6.58 -29.58
N ARG A 355 4.74 -6.67 -29.44
CA ARG A 355 4.05 -6.56 -28.15
C ARG A 355 3.34 -7.85 -27.78
N ILE A 356 3.72 -8.49 -26.67
CA ILE A 356 3.08 -9.71 -26.15
C ILE A 356 2.32 -9.37 -24.87
N ALA A 357 1.05 -9.76 -24.76
CA ALA A 357 0.24 -9.58 -23.54
C ALA A 357 -0.40 -10.90 -23.06
N GLU A 358 -0.50 -11.07 -21.75
CA GLU A 358 -1.16 -12.21 -21.10
C GLU A 358 -1.82 -11.74 -19.79
N TYR A 359 -3.02 -12.24 -19.49
CA TYR A 359 -3.49 -12.24 -18.10
C TYR A 359 -2.88 -13.43 -17.37
N GLY A 360 -1.60 -13.29 -17.00
CA GLY A 360 -0.80 -14.42 -16.56
C GLY A 360 -0.96 -14.69 -15.06
N THR A 361 -1.31 -15.93 -14.71
CA THR A 361 -1.37 -16.39 -13.31
C THR A 361 0.03 -16.68 -12.78
N CYS A 362 0.44 -15.94 -11.75
CA CYS A 362 1.73 -16.11 -11.08
C CYS A 362 1.55 -16.48 -9.60
N TYR A 363 2.60 -17.05 -9.02
CA TYR A 363 2.65 -17.48 -7.62
C TYR A 363 3.88 -16.90 -6.92
N ARG A 364 3.66 -16.18 -5.82
CA ARG A 364 4.72 -15.60 -4.99
C ARG A 364 4.60 -16.10 -3.57
N TYR A 365 5.72 -16.53 -3.01
CA TYR A 365 5.79 -17.01 -1.64
C TYR A 365 5.91 -15.83 -0.67
N GLU A 366 4.80 -15.12 -0.48
CA GLU A 366 4.68 -14.05 0.51
C GLU A 366 4.59 -14.66 1.92
N GLN A 367 5.26 -14.04 2.89
CA GLN A 367 5.22 -14.50 4.28
C GLN A 367 3.79 -14.36 4.83
N SER A 368 3.35 -15.29 5.69
CA SER A 368 1.96 -15.32 6.17
C SER A 368 1.54 -14.02 6.87
N GLY A 369 2.44 -13.43 7.67
CA GLY A 369 2.20 -12.15 8.36
C GLY A 369 2.12 -10.94 7.43
N GLU A 370 2.54 -11.08 6.17
CA GLU A 370 2.51 -10.00 5.19
C GLU A 370 1.24 -9.98 4.34
N LEU A 371 0.50 -11.10 4.29
CA LEU A 371 -0.71 -11.24 3.52
C LEU A 371 -1.78 -10.24 3.99
N PHE A 372 -2.46 -9.61 3.04
CA PHE A 372 -3.44 -8.58 3.35
C PHE A 372 -4.58 -8.58 2.34
N GLY A 373 -5.65 -9.31 2.68
CA GLY A 373 -6.88 -9.35 1.88
C GLY A 373 -6.59 -9.66 0.41
N LEU A 374 -7.06 -8.79 -0.49
CA LEU A 374 -6.75 -8.85 -1.92
C LEU A 374 -5.50 -8.06 -2.33
N MET A 375 -4.98 -7.18 -1.47
CA MET A 375 -3.88 -6.28 -1.81
C MET A 375 -2.51 -6.97 -1.86
N ARG A 376 -2.33 -8.01 -1.02
CA ARG A 376 -1.11 -8.84 -0.94
C ARG A 376 -1.50 -10.31 -0.77
N VAL A 377 -1.29 -11.08 -1.83
CA VAL A 377 -1.77 -12.46 -2.04
C VAL A 377 -0.62 -13.33 -2.58
N ARG A 378 -0.80 -14.65 -2.57
CA ARG A 378 0.20 -15.60 -3.10
C ARG A 378 -0.07 -16.01 -4.53
N CYS A 379 -1.34 -16.13 -4.93
CA CYS A 379 -1.74 -16.34 -6.32
C CYS A 379 -2.25 -15.01 -6.89
N LEU A 380 -1.72 -14.60 -8.04
CA LEU A 380 -2.02 -13.32 -8.66
C LEU A 380 -2.27 -13.45 -10.15
N HIS A 381 -3.30 -12.75 -10.65
CA HIS A 381 -3.64 -12.70 -12.08
C HIS A 381 -3.28 -11.34 -12.64
N MET A 382 -2.16 -11.25 -13.35
CA MET A 382 -1.57 -9.98 -13.74
C MET A 382 -1.92 -9.60 -15.18
N ASN A 383 -2.33 -8.36 -15.42
CA ASN A 383 -2.44 -7.78 -16.76
C ASN A 383 -1.05 -7.49 -17.34
N ASP A 384 -0.29 -8.54 -17.61
CA ASP A 384 1.13 -8.46 -17.88
C ASP A 384 1.40 -8.38 -19.38
N ALA A 385 2.41 -7.60 -19.76
CA ALA A 385 2.85 -7.53 -21.14
C ALA A 385 4.32 -7.16 -21.24
N HIS A 386 4.93 -7.65 -22.32
CA HIS A 386 6.33 -7.47 -22.65
C HIS A 386 6.44 -6.95 -24.08
N ILE A 387 6.96 -5.74 -24.22
CA ILE A 387 7.16 -5.05 -25.49
C ILE A 387 8.63 -5.15 -25.85
N TYR A 388 8.95 -5.65 -27.03
CA TYR A 388 10.29 -5.70 -27.58
C TYR A 388 10.39 -4.59 -28.62
N CYS A 389 11.30 -3.64 -28.41
CA CYS A 389 11.46 -2.47 -29.27
C CYS A 389 12.93 -2.15 -29.53
N THR A 390 13.20 -1.35 -30.57
CA THR A 390 14.54 -0.78 -30.78
C THR A 390 14.79 0.38 -29.81
N LYS A 391 16.04 0.88 -29.74
CA LYS A 391 16.36 2.06 -28.91
C LYS A 391 15.61 3.31 -29.37
N GLU A 392 15.43 3.49 -30.68
CA GLU A 392 14.72 4.63 -31.27
C GLU A 392 13.23 4.58 -30.97
N GLN A 393 12.64 3.38 -30.90
CA GLN A 393 11.22 3.16 -30.61
C GLN A 393 10.88 3.27 -29.12
N PHE A 394 11.88 3.12 -28.24
CA PHE A 394 11.68 3.06 -26.79
C PHE A 394 10.86 4.23 -26.25
N ARG A 395 11.19 5.45 -26.68
CA ARG A 395 10.52 6.67 -26.23
C ARG A 395 9.01 6.60 -26.46
N ASP A 396 8.60 6.26 -27.67
CA ASP A 396 7.20 6.26 -28.08
C ASP A 396 6.43 5.10 -27.45
N GLU A 397 7.06 3.92 -27.31
CA GLU A 397 6.46 2.79 -26.61
C GLU A 397 6.27 3.05 -25.11
N PHE A 398 7.28 3.62 -24.45
CA PHE A 398 7.19 3.95 -23.03
C PHE A 398 6.12 5.02 -22.77
N LYS A 399 6.05 6.04 -23.64
CA LYS A 399 4.98 7.05 -23.61
C LYS A 399 3.61 6.43 -23.84
N ALA A 400 3.45 5.53 -24.82
CA ALA A 400 2.17 4.90 -25.12
C ALA A 400 1.63 4.09 -23.93
N VAL A 401 2.52 3.43 -23.17
CA VAL A 401 2.16 2.75 -21.93
C VAL A 401 1.73 3.76 -20.84
N ASN A 402 2.43 4.90 -20.73
CA ASN A 402 2.05 5.96 -19.79
C ASN A 402 0.66 6.54 -20.10
N ASP A 403 0.39 6.83 -21.39
CA ASP A 403 -0.91 7.29 -21.86
C ASP A 403 -2.02 6.26 -21.55
N MET A 404 -1.70 4.97 -21.59
CA MET A 404 -2.62 3.89 -21.22
C MET A 404 -2.99 3.94 -19.73
N TYR A 405 -2.04 4.17 -18.81
CA TYR A 405 -2.36 4.34 -17.38
C TYR A 405 -3.29 5.54 -17.17
N LEU A 406 -2.96 6.70 -17.78
CA LEU A 406 -3.74 7.92 -17.62
C LEU A 406 -5.17 7.75 -18.15
N LYS A 407 -5.33 7.02 -19.27
CA LYS A 407 -6.66 6.65 -19.78
C LYS A 407 -7.44 5.81 -18.78
N TYR A 408 -6.81 4.81 -18.16
CA TYR A 408 -7.47 3.99 -17.14
C TYR A 408 -7.80 4.80 -15.89
N PHE A 409 -6.91 5.65 -15.41
CA PHE A 409 -7.17 6.52 -14.26
C PHE A 409 -8.38 7.41 -14.51
N LYS A 410 -8.52 7.96 -15.73
CA LYS A 410 -9.71 8.71 -16.12
C LYS A 410 -10.99 7.86 -16.12
N ILE A 411 -10.95 6.63 -16.63
CA ILE A 411 -12.11 5.71 -16.63
C ILE A 411 -12.53 5.38 -15.19
N PHE A 412 -11.58 5.11 -14.31
CA PHE A 412 -11.87 4.74 -12.93
C PHE A 412 -12.09 5.94 -11.99
N GLY A 413 -11.78 7.17 -12.42
CA GLY A 413 -11.87 8.36 -11.55
C GLY A 413 -10.74 8.45 -10.53
N ILE A 414 -9.55 7.94 -10.86
CA ILE A 414 -8.37 7.97 -9.98
C ILE A 414 -7.65 9.31 -10.15
N GLU A 415 -7.86 10.22 -9.21
CA GLU A 415 -7.25 11.55 -9.23
C GLU A 415 -5.97 11.64 -8.39
N LYS A 416 -5.90 10.87 -7.30
CA LYS A 416 -4.78 10.92 -6.34
C LYS A 416 -3.83 9.73 -6.54
N TYR A 417 -2.70 10.00 -7.19
CA TYR A 417 -1.60 9.06 -7.36
C TYR A 417 -0.27 9.81 -7.38
N VAL A 418 0.83 9.09 -7.13
CA VAL A 418 2.20 9.59 -7.34
C VAL A 418 2.93 8.59 -8.22
N MET A 419 3.56 9.08 -9.29
CA MET A 419 4.48 8.26 -10.07
C MET A 419 5.88 8.36 -9.48
N ARG A 420 6.49 7.23 -9.17
CA ARG A 420 7.87 7.15 -8.67
C ARG A 420 8.77 6.63 -9.78
N LEU A 421 9.83 7.37 -10.10
CA LEU A 421 10.95 6.85 -10.87
C LEU A 421 11.92 6.17 -9.90
N SER A 422 11.86 4.85 -9.88
CA SER A 422 12.68 4.01 -9.02
C SER A 422 14.01 3.71 -9.70
N LEU A 423 15.09 4.24 -9.10
CA LEU A 423 16.47 4.15 -9.58
C LEU A 423 17.24 3.02 -8.90
N HIS A 424 18.39 2.65 -9.47
CA HIS A 424 19.32 1.75 -8.79
C HIS A 424 20.07 2.46 -7.64
N ASP A 425 20.64 1.63 -6.78
CA ASP A 425 21.63 2.04 -5.79
C ASP A 425 23.00 1.54 -6.29
N PRO A 426 23.93 2.45 -6.66
CA PRO A 426 25.25 2.07 -7.17
C PRO A 426 26.04 1.16 -6.23
N GLU A 427 25.84 1.30 -4.91
CA GLU A 427 26.53 0.47 -3.91
C GLU A 427 26.07 -0.98 -3.90
N LYS A 428 24.91 -1.26 -4.51
CA LYS A 428 24.28 -2.60 -4.57
C LYS A 428 24.38 -3.27 -5.94
N LEU A 429 25.17 -2.70 -6.86
CA LEU A 429 25.51 -3.33 -8.14
C LEU A 429 26.22 -4.68 -7.92
N GLY A 430 25.81 -5.70 -8.67
CA GLY A 430 26.29 -7.07 -8.53
C GLY A 430 25.69 -7.87 -7.37
N GLN A 431 24.95 -7.22 -6.46
CA GLN A 431 24.26 -7.86 -5.33
C GLN A 431 22.75 -7.91 -5.57
N LYS A 432 22.10 -6.74 -5.58
CA LYS A 432 20.66 -6.60 -5.86
C LYS A 432 20.40 -6.30 -7.34
N TYR A 433 21.33 -5.61 -7.99
CA TYR A 433 21.20 -5.15 -9.36
C TYR A 433 22.20 -5.84 -10.29
N VAL A 434 21.85 -6.00 -11.56
CA VAL A 434 22.79 -6.44 -12.59
C VAL A 434 23.97 -5.46 -12.67
N ASN A 435 25.20 -5.99 -12.73
CA ASN A 435 26.44 -5.22 -12.68
C ASN A 435 26.80 -4.57 -14.03
N GLU A 436 25.99 -3.60 -14.46
CA GLU A 436 26.11 -2.90 -15.75
C GLU A 436 25.89 -1.39 -15.56
N PRO A 437 26.82 -0.66 -14.90
CA PRO A 437 26.60 0.71 -14.46
C PRO A 437 26.28 1.68 -15.60
N GLU A 438 26.90 1.51 -16.77
CA GLU A 438 26.66 2.38 -17.93
C GLU A 438 25.23 2.25 -18.46
N LEU A 439 24.71 1.02 -18.55
CA LEU A 439 23.34 0.75 -19.02
C LEU A 439 22.30 1.24 -18.01
N TRP A 440 22.60 1.18 -16.72
CA TRP A 440 21.76 1.77 -15.69
C TRP A 440 21.59 3.27 -15.88
N LEU A 441 22.71 4.00 -16.01
CA LEU A 441 22.67 5.44 -16.22
C LEU A 441 21.95 5.81 -17.52
N GLU A 442 22.24 5.10 -18.62
CA GLU A 442 21.58 5.30 -19.91
C GLU A 442 20.06 5.11 -19.79
N THR A 443 19.61 3.99 -19.24
CA THR A 443 18.17 3.68 -19.16
C THR A 443 17.42 4.55 -18.17
N GLU A 444 18.05 4.96 -17.06
CA GLU A 444 17.47 5.93 -16.13
C GLU A 444 17.28 7.30 -16.78
N GLU A 445 18.25 7.75 -17.58
CA GLU A 445 18.14 8.99 -18.34
C GLU A 445 17.07 8.91 -19.43
N MET A 446 16.98 7.80 -20.16
CA MET A 446 15.91 7.57 -21.14
C MET A 446 14.51 7.69 -20.53
N VAL A 447 14.28 7.03 -19.38
CA VAL A 447 12.98 7.08 -18.69
C VAL A 447 12.71 8.49 -18.18
N ARG A 448 13.70 9.14 -17.55
CA ARG A 448 13.59 10.51 -17.04
C ARG A 448 13.20 11.50 -18.14
N ASN A 449 13.85 11.41 -19.30
CA ASN A 449 13.56 12.29 -20.44
C ASN A 449 12.12 12.11 -20.94
N VAL A 450 11.63 10.87 -21.04
CA VAL A 450 10.24 10.61 -21.42
C VAL A 450 9.26 11.25 -20.43
N LEU A 451 9.50 11.14 -19.12
CA LEU A 451 8.63 11.73 -18.10
C LEU A 451 8.61 13.27 -18.16
N ILE A 452 9.78 13.90 -18.31
CA ILE A 452 9.92 15.36 -18.41
C ILE A 452 9.20 15.87 -19.65
N GLU A 453 9.44 15.26 -20.81
CA GLU A 453 8.82 15.65 -22.08
C GLU A 453 7.30 15.47 -22.09
N THR A 454 6.79 14.44 -21.40
CA THR A 454 5.35 14.18 -21.30
C THR A 454 4.66 15.00 -20.22
N GLY A 455 5.42 15.76 -19.41
CA GLY A 455 4.88 16.60 -18.34
C GLY A 455 4.24 15.80 -17.21
N VAL A 456 4.59 14.52 -17.06
CA VAL A 456 4.07 13.65 -16.01
C VAL A 456 4.78 13.99 -14.69
N PRO A 457 4.07 14.41 -13.63
CA PRO A 457 4.69 14.66 -12.33
C PRO A 457 5.23 13.35 -11.73
N PHE A 458 6.49 13.34 -11.34
CA PHE A 458 7.13 12.18 -10.69
C PHE A 458 8.09 12.58 -9.57
N VAL A 459 8.40 11.62 -8.71
CA VAL A 459 9.47 11.73 -7.72
C VAL A 459 10.51 10.64 -7.94
N GLU A 460 11.79 10.95 -7.79
CA GLU A 460 12.86 9.97 -7.91
C GLU A 460 13.12 9.29 -6.57
N VAL A 461 13.23 7.97 -6.58
CA VAL A 461 13.51 7.18 -5.38
C VAL A 461 14.65 6.21 -5.65
N LYS A 462 15.75 6.36 -4.90
CA LYS A 462 16.93 5.50 -5.02
C LYS A 462 16.70 4.15 -4.35
N GLY A 463 17.26 3.10 -4.93
CA GLY A 463 17.24 1.75 -4.34
C GLY A 463 15.93 0.98 -4.51
N GLU A 464 14.96 1.53 -5.25
CA GLU A 464 13.67 0.88 -5.52
C GLU A 464 13.58 0.23 -6.91
N GLY A 465 14.59 0.38 -7.78
CA GLY A 465 14.60 -0.23 -9.11
C GLY A 465 14.41 -1.75 -9.11
N ALA A 466 13.99 -2.32 -10.24
CA ALA A 466 14.01 -3.78 -10.43
C ALA A 466 15.46 -4.27 -10.56
N PHE A 467 15.74 -5.57 -10.44
CA PHE A 467 17.14 -6.02 -10.54
C PHE A 467 17.76 -5.82 -11.94
N TYR A 468 16.93 -5.71 -12.98
CA TYR A 468 17.30 -5.62 -14.40
C TYR A 468 17.11 -4.24 -15.04
N GLY A 469 16.65 -3.22 -14.30
CA GLY A 469 16.51 -1.86 -14.83
C GLY A 469 15.57 -0.96 -14.02
N PRO A 470 15.48 0.33 -14.40
CA PRO A 470 14.64 1.31 -13.73
C PRO A 470 13.17 1.07 -14.03
N LYS A 471 12.31 1.58 -13.14
CA LYS A 471 10.85 1.46 -13.31
C LYS A 471 10.10 2.69 -12.84
N ILE A 472 8.94 2.88 -13.44
CA ILE A 472 7.90 3.76 -12.93
C ILE A 472 6.93 2.93 -12.12
N ASP A 473 6.79 3.27 -10.86
CA ASP A 473 5.75 2.70 -10.00
C ASP A 473 4.68 3.76 -9.72
N VAL A 474 3.42 3.43 -10.06
CA VAL A 474 2.28 4.26 -9.72
C VAL A 474 1.82 3.88 -8.31
N GLN A 475 2.08 4.78 -7.36
CA GLN A 475 1.66 4.64 -5.99
C GLN A 475 0.26 5.22 -5.79
N ILE A 476 -0.54 4.47 -5.04
CA ILE A 476 -1.87 4.83 -4.59
C ILE A 476 -1.97 4.57 -3.09
N TRP A 477 -3.03 5.09 -2.47
CA TRP A 477 -3.33 4.84 -1.07
C TRP A 477 -4.63 4.06 -0.94
N SER A 478 -4.60 3.04 -0.09
CA SER A 478 -5.79 2.37 0.42
C SER A 478 -6.64 3.32 1.26
N ALA A 479 -7.89 2.94 1.54
CA ALA A 479 -8.77 3.70 2.41
C ALA A 479 -8.20 3.89 3.83
N ILE A 480 -7.40 2.94 4.32
CA ILE A 480 -6.67 3.02 5.60
C ILE A 480 -5.36 3.83 5.51
N GLY A 481 -5.07 4.39 4.33
CA GLY A 481 -3.92 5.25 4.06
C GLY A 481 -2.59 4.49 3.98
N ARG A 482 -2.61 3.17 3.79
CA ARG A 482 -1.43 2.38 3.44
C ARG A 482 -1.17 2.52 1.94
N GLU A 483 0.08 2.78 1.58
CA GLU A 483 0.52 2.95 0.21
C GLU A 483 0.75 1.60 -0.48
N PHE A 484 0.37 1.51 -1.75
CA PHE A 484 0.59 0.34 -2.60
C PHE A 484 0.92 0.75 -4.03
N THR A 485 1.74 -0.05 -4.68
CA THR A 485 1.98 0.07 -6.13
C THR A 485 0.84 -0.59 -6.89
N LEU A 486 0.07 0.20 -7.63
CA LEU A 486 -1.05 -0.26 -8.44
C LEU A 486 -0.59 -0.83 -9.78
N ALA A 487 0.34 -0.11 -10.42
CA ALA A 487 0.78 -0.35 -11.78
C ALA A 487 2.26 -0.01 -11.93
N THR A 488 2.92 -0.61 -12.92
CA THR A 488 4.36 -0.48 -13.12
C THR A 488 4.74 -0.51 -14.59
N ASN A 489 5.68 0.35 -15.00
CA ASN A 489 6.28 0.42 -16.33
C ASN A 489 7.81 0.34 -16.20
N GLN A 490 8.41 -0.75 -16.65
CA GLN A 490 9.80 -1.07 -16.33
C GLN A 490 10.62 -1.28 -17.59
N VAL A 491 11.87 -0.83 -17.55
CA VAL A 491 12.84 -1.10 -18.60
C VAL A 491 13.67 -2.31 -18.20
N ASP A 492 13.89 -3.21 -19.16
CA ASP A 492 14.76 -4.36 -19.00
C ASP A 492 15.77 -4.41 -20.13
N PHE A 493 17.03 -4.13 -19.77
CA PHE A 493 18.17 -4.22 -20.66
C PHE A 493 18.98 -5.51 -20.45
N ALA A 494 18.67 -6.31 -19.42
CA ALA A 494 19.46 -7.45 -19.00
C ALA A 494 18.95 -8.76 -19.59
N GLN A 495 17.64 -9.01 -19.55
CA GLN A 495 17.05 -10.26 -20.04
C GLN A 495 17.26 -10.54 -21.53
N PRO A 496 17.23 -9.54 -22.44
CA PRO A 496 17.54 -9.77 -23.85
C PRO A 496 18.87 -10.50 -24.06
N ARG A 497 19.92 -10.08 -23.33
CA ARG A 497 21.25 -10.70 -23.40
C ARG A 497 21.26 -12.10 -22.79
N ARG A 498 20.63 -12.28 -21.62
CA ARG A 498 20.55 -13.57 -20.92
C ARG A 498 19.86 -14.65 -21.75
N PHE A 499 18.80 -14.28 -22.46
CA PHE A 499 18.06 -15.17 -23.35
C PHE A 499 18.60 -15.20 -24.78
N LYS A 500 19.62 -14.40 -25.10
CA LYS A 500 20.18 -14.24 -26.45
C LYS A 500 19.13 -13.83 -27.49
N LEU A 501 18.18 -13.00 -27.06
CA LEU A 501 17.13 -12.49 -27.93
C LEU A 501 17.74 -11.55 -28.97
N SER A 502 17.32 -11.70 -30.22
CA SER A 502 17.75 -10.81 -31.30
C SER A 502 16.68 -10.66 -32.37
N PHE A 503 16.80 -9.58 -33.15
CA PHE A 503 16.07 -9.38 -34.40
C PHE A 503 17.06 -8.96 -35.50
N THR A 504 16.67 -9.11 -36.76
CA THR A 504 17.49 -8.70 -37.91
C THR A 504 17.22 -7.23 -38.24
N ASN A 505 18.23 -6.38 -38.12
CA ASN A 505 18.11 -4.95 -38.40
C ASN A 505 18.06 -4.63 -39.91
N ALA A 506 17.93 -3.36 -40.27
CA ALA A 506 17.85 -2.92 -41.68
C ALA A 506 19.15 -3.19 -42.48
N HIS A 507 20.27 -3.43 -41.79
CA HIS A 507 21.57 -3.78 -42.37
C HIS A 507 21.80 -5.29 -42.45
N ASN A 508 20.77 -6.10 -42.16
CA ASN A 508 20.82 -7.56 -42.14
C ASN A 508 21.77 -8.13 -41.07
N GLU A 509 21.96 -7.39 -39.97
CA GLU A 509 22.77 -7.77 -38.82
C GLU A 509 21.87 -8.10 -37.60
N PRO A 510 22.30 -9.02 -36.71
CA PRO A 510 21.56 -9.31 -35.49
C PRO A 510 21.70 -8.16 -34.49
N GLU A 511 20.58 -7.69 -33.95
CA GLU A 511 20.52 -6.62 -32.96
C GLU A 511 19.67 -7.07 -31.75
N ILE A 512 20.05 -6.60 -30.56
CA ILE A 512 19.41 -6.97 -29.30
C ILE A 512 18.29 -5.96 -28.99
N PRO A 513 17.04 -6.40 -28.80
CA PRO A 513 15.94 -5.50 -28.47
C PRO A 513 16.05 -4.98 -27.02
N LEU A 514 15.47 -3.81 -26.76
CA LEU A 514 15.07 -3.42 -25.41
C LEU A 514 13.73 -4.04 -25.07
N ILE A 515 13.49 -4.32 -23.78
CA ILE A 515 12.21 -4.84 -23.31
C ILE A 515 11.56 -3.83 -22.36
N ILE A 516 10.27 -3.59 -22.56
CA ILE A 516 9.42 -2.84 -21.63
C ILE A 516 8.42 -3.82 -21.01
N HIS A 517 8.42 -3.88 -19.67
CA HIS A 517 7.48 -4.67 -18.87
C HIS A 517 6.40 -3.74 -18.36
N ARG A 518 5.12 -4.09 -18.57
CA ARG A 518 4.03 -3.22 -18.16
C ARG A 518 2.86 -3.99 -17.57
N ALA A 519 2.24 -3.40 -16.53
CA ALA A 519 0.98 -3.88 -15.96
C ALA A 519 -0.01 -2.75 -15.57
N PRO A 520 -0.68 -2.11 -16.55
CA PRO A 520 -1.69 -1.05 -16.37
C PRO A 520 -2.83 -1.30 -15.41
N LEU A 521 -3.40 -2.50 -15.41
CA LEU A 521 -4.46 -2.87 -14.48
C LEU A 521 -3.90 -3.70 -13.30
N GLY A 522 -2.57 -3.78 -13.17
CA GLY A 522 -1.93 -4.54 -12.10
C GLY A 522 -2.37 -6.00 -12.06
N THR A 523 -2.70 -6.48 -10.86
CA THR A 523 -3.29 -7.81 -10.63
C THR A 523 -4.77 -7.67 -10.33
N HIS A 524 -5.60 -8.64 -10.74
CA HIS A 524 -7.03 -8.64 -10.40
C HIS A 524 -7.26 -8.45 -8.91
N GLU A 525 -6.52 -9.18 -8.09
CA GLU A 525 -6.64 -9.14 -6.64
C GLU A 525 -6.40 -7.71 -6.14
N ARG A 526 -5.22 -7.13 -6.40
CA ARG A 526 -4.89 -5.79 -5.91
C ARG A 526 -5.79 -4.72 -6.50
N PHE A 527 -6.08 -4.78 -7.80
CA PHE A 527 -6.87 -3.76 -8.47
C PHE A 527 -8.31 -3.76 -7.99
N ILE A 528 -8.95 -4.93 -7.86
CA ILE A 528 -10.32 -5.05 -7.34
C ILE A 528 -10.37 -4.68 -5.85
N GLY A 529 -9.36 -5.07 -5.06
CA GLY A 529 -9.21 -4.62 -3.68
C GLY A 529 -9.20 -3.09 -3.58
N PHE A 530 -8.42 -2.43 -4.44
CA PHE A 530 -8.38 -0.98 -4.54
C PHE A 530 -9.73 -0.39 -4.98
N LEU A 531 -10.36 -0.92 -6.02
CA LEU A 531 -11.64 -0.38 -6.50
C LEU A 531 -12.77 -0.51 -5.48
N LEU A 532 -12.78 -1.59 -4.67
CA LEU A 532 -13.71 -1.74 -3.55
C LEU A 532 -13.57 -0.59 -2.55
N GLU A 533 -12.33 -0.26 -2.17
CA GLU A 533 -12.03 0.85 -1.26
C GLU A 533 -12.32 2.22 -1.88
N HIS A 534 -11.90 2.40 -3.13
CA HIS A 534 -12.03 3.65 -3.89
C HIS A 534 -13.50 4.05 -4.05
N TYR A 535 -14.37 3.09 -4.40
CA TYR A 535 -15.80 3.34 -4.56
C TYR A 535 -16.62 3.08 -3.29
N ALA A 536 -15.99 2.72 -2.16
CA ALA A 536 -16.69 2.23 -0.98
C ALA A 536 -17.72 1.12 -1.32
N GLY A 537 -17.38 0.26 -2.28
CA GLY A 537 -18.22 -0.83 -2.81
C GLY A 537 -19.31 -0.41 -3.81
N LYS A 538 -19.49 0.89 -4.10
CA LYS A 538 -20.48 1.42 -5.04
C LYS A 538 -19.90 1.48 -6.46
N PHE A 539 -19.68 0.32 -7.06
CA PHE A 539 -19.08 0.25 -8.40
C PHE A 539 -19.85 1.08 -9.44
N PRO A 540 -19.16 1.68 -10.43
CA PRO A 540 -19.83 2.27 -11.60
C PRO A 540 -20.65 1.22 -12.33
N VAL A 541 -21.70 1.65 -13.03
CA VAL A 541 -22.69 0.74 -13.64
C VAL A 541 -22.04 -0.32 -14.52
N TRP A 542 -21.07 0.06 -15.36
CA TRP A 542 -20.41 -0.89 -16.25
C TRP A 542 -19.67 -2.02 -15.51
N LEU A 543 -19.18 -1.76 -14.29
CA LEU A 543 -18.42 -2.70 -13.47
C LEU A 543 -19.29 -3.41 -12.40
N ALA A 544 -20.44 -2.85 -12.05
CA ALA A 544 -21.29 -3.37 -10.99
C ALA A 544 -21.75 -4.82 -11.30
N PRO A 545 -21.58 -5.79 -10.37
CA PRO A 545 -21.99 -7.17 -10.58
C PRO A 545 -23.47 -7.31 -10.91
N LEU A 546 -24.31 -6.57 -10.17
CA LEU A 546 -25.73 -6.37 -10.46
C LEU A 546 -25.93 -4.89 -10.76
N GLN A 547 -26.45 -4.56 -11.95
CA GLN A 547 -26.62 -3.18 -12.40
C GLN A 547 -28.01 -2.65 -12.05
N VAL A 548 -29.02 -3.51 -12.19
CA VAL A 548 -30.43 -3.16 -12.00
C VAL A 548 -31.12 -4.21 -11.14
N LYS A 549 -31.90 -3.78 -10.14
CA LYS A 549 -32.82 -4.68 -9.42
C LYS A 549 -34.27 -4.24 -9.60
N VAL A 550 -35.12 -5.13 -10.09
CA VAL A 550 -36.55 -4.87 -10.30
C VAL A 550 -37.32 -5.24 -9.03
N LEU A 551 -38.10 -4.29 -8.50
CA LEU A 551 -38.78 -4.37 -7.23
C LEU A 551 -40.31 -4.29 -7.44
N PRO A 552 -40.99 -5.42 -7.72
CA PRO A 552 -42.44 -5.44 -7.80
C PRO A 552 -43.08 -5.17 -6.42
N ILE A 553 -44.10 -4.29 -6.39
CA ILE A 553 -44.81 -3.93 -5.15
C ILE A 553 -45.72 -5.07 -4.63
N SER A 554 -46.09 -6.01 -5.50
CA SER A 554 -46.84 -7.23 -5.17
C SER A 554 -46.67 -8.29 -6.26
N ASP A 555 -46.99 -9.54 -5.95
CA ASP A 555 -46.89 -10.69 -6.86
C ASP A 555 -47.73 -10.51 -8.15
N LYS A 556 -48.78 -9.68 -8.10
CA LYS A 556 -49.60 -9.33 -9.28
C LYS A 556 -48.79 -8.71 -10.43
N PHE A 557 -47.66 -8.07 -10.11
CA PHE A 557 -46.82 -7.37 -11.07
C PHE A 557 -45.60 -8.18 -11.51
N LEU A 558 -45.48 -9.45 -11.07
CA LEU A 558 -44.30 -10.28 -11.35
C LEU A 558 -44.14 -10.58 -12.85
N ASP A 559 -45.23 -10.78 -13.59
CA ASP A 559 -45.17 -11.00 -15.05
C ASP A 559 -44.72 -9.75 -15.81
N TYR A 560 -45.03 -8.55 -15.30
CA TYR A 560 -44.48 -7.32 -15.84
C TYR A 560 -42.98 -7.20 -15.51
N ALA A 561 -42.57 -7.48 -14.27
CA ALA A 561 -41.17 -7.50 -13.87
C ALA A 561 -40.33 -8.47 -14.72
N LYS A 562 -40.82 -9.69 -14.98
CA LYS A 562 -40.16 -10.70 -15.84
C LYS A 562 -40.03 -10.24 -17.30
N ARG A 563 -41.01 -9.49 -17.81
CA ARG A 563 -40.90 -8.88 -19.15
C ARG A 563 -39.80 -7.82 -19.19
N LEU A 564 -39.74 -6.95 -18.17
CA LEU A 564 -38.70 -5.93 -18.06
C LEU A 564 -37.30 -6.56 -17.94
N GLU A 565 -37.16 -7.57 -17.08
CA GLU A 565 -35.90 -8.32 -16.92
C GLU A 565 -35.40 -8.86 -18.25
N ARG A 566 -36.25 -9.57 -19.01
CA ARG A 566 -35.88 -10.11 -20.33
C ARG A 566 -35.49 -9.01 -21.31
N THR A 567 -36.21 -7.89 -21.35
CA THR A 567 -35.90 -6.75 -22.22
C THR A 567 -34.53 -6.15 -21.89
N LEU A 568 -34.21 -6.00 -20.61
CA LEU A 568 -32.93 -5.45 -20.15
C LEU A 568 -31.78 -6.44 -20.36
N GLN A 569 -31.98 -7.72 -20.06
CA GLN A 569 -30.97 -8.78 -20.32
C GLN A 569 -30.64 -8.88 -21.82
N ALA A 570 -31.63 -8.78 -22.70
CA ALA A 570 -31.41 -8.78 -24.15
C ALA A 570 -30.57 -7.58 -24.62
N ALA A 571 -30.53 -6.49 -23.85
CA ALA A 571 -29.65 -5.34 -24.08
C ALA A 571 -28.27 -5.47 -23.42
N GLY A 572 -27.96 -6.61 -22.79
CA GLY A 572 -26.70 -6.85 -22.09
C GLY A 572 -26.63 -6.25 -20.68
N ILE A 573 -27.76 -5.83 -20.11
CA ILE A 573 -27.82 -5.26 -18.76
C ILE A 573 -28.00 -6.39 -17.74
N ARG A 574 -27.14 -6.41 -16.70
CA ARG A 574 -27.21 -7.37 -15.59
C ARG A 574 -28.33 -6.97 -14.63
N VAL A 575 -29.43 -7.72 -14.67
CA VAL A 575 -30.65 -7.44 -13.93
C VAL A 575 -31.16 -8.67 -13.18
N GLU A 576 -31.75 -8.43 -12.01
CA GLU A 576 -32.39 -9.43 -11.14
C GLU A 576 -33.72 -8.87 -10.63
N ILE A 577 -34.69 -9.75 -10.35
CA ILE A 577 -35.96 -9.40 -9.73
C ILE A 577 -35.93 -9.76 -8.24
N ASP A 578 -36.36 -8.84 -7.37
CA ASP A 578 -36.66 -9.16 -5.97
C ASP A 578 -38.12 -9.63 -5.84
N ASP A 579 -38.33 -10.94 -5.98
CA ASP A 579 -39.63 -11.60 -5.92
C ASP A 579 -40.08 -11.97 -4.49
N ARG A 580 -39.32 -11.59 -3.45
CA ARG A 580 -39.66 -11.88 -2.05
C ARG A 580 -40.97 -11.19 -1.65
N GLN A 581 -41.76 -11.84 -0.82
CA GLN A 581 -42.99 -11.26 -0.23
C GLN A 581 -42.66 -10.33 0.93
N GLU A 582 -42.03 -9.21 0.62
CA GLU A 582 -41.56 -8.21 1.60
C GLU A 582 -42.07 -6.81 1.25
N LYS A 583 -42.17 -5.94 2.27
CA LYS A 583 -42.57 -4.54 2.05
C LYS A 583 -41.58 -3.85 1.12
N ILE A 584 -42.07 -3.03 0.19
CA ILE A 584 -41.23 -2.33 -0.80
C ILE A 584 -40.10 -1.51 -0.14
N GLY A 585 -40.36 -0.87 1.01
CA GLY A 585 -39.34 -0.13 1.76
C GLY A 585 -38.18 -1.01 2.25
N LYS A 586 -38.46 -2.27 2.62
CA LYS A 586 -37.43 -3.25 3.00
C LYS A 586 -36.63 -3.69 1.76
N LYS A 587 -37.30 -3.98 0.64
CA LYS A 587 -36.64 -4.31 -0.64
C LYS A 587 -35.69 -3.20 -1.10
N ILE A 588 -36.14 -1.94 -1.05
CA ILE A 588 -35.32 -0.76 -1.36
C ILE A 588 -34.10 -0.68 -0.44
N ARG A 589 -34.30 -0.83 0.89
CA ARG A 589 -33.20 -0.79 1.86
C ARG A 589 -32.17 -1.89 1.63
N ASP A 590 -32.61 -3.14 1.44
CA ASP A 590 -31.73 -4.28 1.19
C ASP A 590 -30.93 -4.06 -0.11
N THR A 591 -31.58 -3.52 -1.14
CA THR A 591 -30.93 -3.24 -2.43
C THR A 591 -29.91 -2.10 -2.34
N GLU A 592 -30.21 -1.06 -1.55
CA GLU A 592 -29.26 0.04 -1.27
C GLU A 592 -28.02 -0.47 -0.50
N LEU A 593 -28.21 -1.41 0.44
CA LEU A 593 -27.12 -2.08 1.16
C LEU A 593 -26.27 -2.97 0.25
N GLN A 594 -26.88 -3.62 -0.75
CA GLN A 594 -26.16 -4.34 -1.82
C GLN A 594 -25.48 -3.40 -2.82
N LYS A 595 -25.68 -2.08 -2.69
CA LYS A 595 -25.07 -1.03 -3.52
C LYS A 595 -25.36 -1.19 -5.01
N VAL A 596 -26.52 -1.76 -5.36
CA VAL A 596 -26.97 -1.90 -6.75
C VAL A 596 -27.21 -0.50 -7.34
N PRO A 597 -26.64 -0.16 -8.51
CA PRO A 597 -26.75 1.19 -9.07
C PRO A 597 -28.19 1.65 -9.29
N TYR A 598 -29.05 0.80 -9.84
CA TYR A 598 -30.43 1.13 -10.17
C TYR A 598 -31.45 0.19 -9.54
N MET A 599 -32.55 0.78 -9.08
CA MET A 599 -33.74 0.05 -8.64
C MET A 599 -34.93 0.47 -9.49
N LEU A 600 -35.67 -0.50 -10.01
CA LEU A 600 -36.89 -0.27 -10.78
C LEU A 600 -38.10 -0.73 -9.98
N VAL A 601 -38.84 0.22 -9.42
CA VAL A 601 -40.08 -0.08 -8.71
C VAL A 601 -41.22 -0.22 -9.72
N VAL A 602 -41.98 -1.30 -9.63
CA VAL A 602 -43.10 -1.57 -10.54
C VAL A 602 -44.39 -1.92 -9.81
N GLY A 603 -45.45 -1.18 -10.11
CA GLY A 603 -46.80 -1.41 -9.64
C GLY A 603 -47.85 -1.29 -10.73
N GLU A 604 -49.09 -1.01 -10.29
CA GLU A 604 -50.25 -0.95 -11.18
C GLU A 604 -50.10 0.15 -12.23
N LYS A 605 -49.71 1.35 -11.79
CA LYS A 605 -49.51 2.50 -12.66
C LYS A 605 -48.41 2.22 -13.70
N GLU A 606 -47.26 1.71 -13.24
CA GLU A 606 -46.13 1.40 -14.11
C GLU A 606 -46.48 0.35 -15.16
N GLN A 607 -47.27 -0.67 -14.79
CA GLN A 607 -47.73 -1.68 -15.74
C GLN A 607 -48.74 -1.12 -16.75
N GLN A 608 -49.69 -0.29 -16.31
CA GLN A 608 -50.71 0.30 -17.19
C GLN A 608 -50.09 1.28 -18.20
N GLU A 609 -49.11 2.07 -17.76
CA GLU A 609 -48.44 3.08 -18.59
C GLU A 609 -47.20 2.54 -19.34
N MET A 610 -46.84 1.26 -19.14
CA MET A 610 -45.62 0.63 -19.67
C MET A 610 -44.34 1.40 -19.30
N GLN A 611 -44.27 1.83 -18.04
CA GLN A 611 -43.17 2.61 -17.46
C GLN A 611 -42.49 1.87 -16.30
N VAL A 612 -41.44 2.47 -15.76
CA VAL A 612 -40.76 2.05 -14.53
C VAL A 612 -40.49 3.27 -13.66
N SER A 613 -40.67 3.14 -12.34
CA SER A 613 -40.20 4.15 -11.38
C SER A 613 -38.74 3.87 -11.05
N VAL A 614 -37.85 4.79 -11.44
CA VAL A 614 -36.41 4.60 -11.36
C VAL A 614 -35.87 5.25 -10.10
N ARG A 615 -35.08 4.50 -9.34
CA ARG A 615 -34.29 5.03 -8.23
C ARG A 615 -32.81 4.77 -8.47
N ARG A 616 -31.97 5.74 -8.13
CA ARG A 616 -30.50 5.64 -8.23
C ARG A 616 -29.90 5.55 -6.83
N GLN A 617 -28.99 4.59 -6.66
CA GLN A 617 -28.18 4.41 -5.46
C GLN A 617 -27.63 5.76 -4.97
N GLY A 618 -27.83 6.08 -3.69
CA GLY A 618 -27.36 7.32 -3.07
C GLY A 618 -28.06 8.62 -3.47
N LYS A 619 -28.78 8.68 -4.60
CA LYS A 619 -29.54 9.87 -5.06
C LYS A 619 -31.03 9.80 -4.72
N GLY A 620 -31.61 8.60 -4.70
CA GLY A 620 -33.04 8.40 -4.45
C GLY A 620 -33.87 8.33 -5.72
N ASP A 621 -35.09 8.86 -5.66
CA ASP A 621 -36.10 8.74 -6.73
C ASP A 621 -35.79 9.67 -7.91
N LEU A 622 -35.75 9.14 -9.12
CA LEU A 622 -35.57 9.88 -10.37
C LEU A 622 -36.89 10.07 -11.13
N GLY A 623 -37.99 9.53 -10.62
CA GLY A 623 -39.30 9.57 -11.25
C GLY A 623 -39.56 8.40 -12.20
N ALA A 624 -40.68 8.49 -12.92
CA ALA A 624 -41.10 7.48 -13.88
C ALA A 624 -40.53 7.78 -15.27
N MET A 625 -40.11 6.75 -16.00
CA MET A 625 -39.71 6.84 -17.40
C MET A 625 -40.09 5.56 -18.15
N SER A 626 -40.12 5.63 -19.48
CA SER A 626 -40.37 4.43 -20.29
C SER A 626 -39.18 3.46 -20.18
N ILE A 627 -39.46 2.16 -20.38
CA ILE A 627 -38.41 1.14 -20.36
C ILE A 627 -37.36 1.39 -21.45
N ASP A 628 -37.76 1.90 -22.63
CA ASP A 628 -36.82 2.19 -23.71
C ASP A 628 -35.91 3.36 -23.38
N GLN A 629 -36.44 4.44 -22.79
CA GLN A 629 -35.64 5.57 -22.31
C GLN A 629 -34.63 5.13 -21.25
N PHE A 630 -35.07 4.33 -20.26
CA PHE A 630 -34.18 3.81 -19.22
C PHE A 630 -33.07 2.93 -19.82
N LYS A 631 -33.44 2.01 -20.71
CA LYS A 631 -32.51 1.10 -21.38
C LYS A 631 -31.45 1.87 -22.17
N GLU A 632 -31.85 2.86 -22.98
CA GLU A 632 -30.92 3.71 -23.74
C GLU A 632 -29.95 4.46 -22.83
N GLN A 633 -30.46 5.04 -21.75
CA GLN A 633 -29.64 5.77 -20.77
C GLN A 633 -28.60 4.86 -20.11
N VAL A 634 -29.00 3.68 -19.65
CA VAL A 634 -28.10 2.74 -18.96
C VAL A 634 -27.07 2.16 -19.93
N CYS A 635 -27.47 1.79 -21.15
CA CYS A 635 -26.54 1.31 -22.17
C CYS A 635 -25.49 2.38 -22.53
N ALA A 636 -25.90 3.65 -22.64
CA ALA A 636 -24.98 4.76 -22.87
C ALA A 636 -24.00 4.93 -21.68
N GLU A 637 -24.49 4.88 -20.44
CA GLU A 637 -23.63 4.97 -19.24
C GLU A 637 -22.61 3.81 -19.18
N ILE A 638 -23.03 2.59 -19.53
CA ILE A 638 -22.16 1.42 -19.60
C ILE A 638 -21.08 1.60 -20.67
N MET A 639 -21.48 2.04 -21.87
CA MET A 639 -20.58 2.23 -23.01
C MET A 639 -19.56 3.35 -22.75
N ASP A 640 -20.00 4.46 -22.17
CA ASP A 640 -19.15 5.59 -21.81
C ASP A 640 -18.19 5.27 -20.65
N ARG A 641 -18.42 4.16 -19.92
CA ARG A 641 -17.66 3.74 -18.73
C ARG A 641 -17.50 4.86 -17.71
N LYS A 642 -18.56 5.63 -17.45
CA LYS A 642 -18.51 6.76 -16.53
C LYS A 642 -18.21 6.28 -15.10
N SER A 643 -17.27 6.94 -14.44
CA SER A 643 -17.09 6.80 -13.00
C SER A 643 -18.35 7.29 -12.27
N PRO A 644 -18.63 6.80 -11.05
CA PRO A 644 -19.70 7.36 -10.24
C PRO A 644 -19.41 8.85 -9.98
N GLU A 645 -20.45 9.69 -9.92
CA GLU A 645 -20.27 11.06 -9.41
C GLU A 645 -19.70 10.96 -8.00
N THR A 646 -18.50 11.52 -7.81
CA THR A 646 -17.76 11.49 -6.55
C THR A 646 -18.60 12.17 -5.46
N ILE A 647 -18.77 11.52 -4.31
CA ILE A 647 -19.37 12.12 -3.09
C ILE A 647 -18.30 12.89 -2.34
#